data_AF-A0A9Q0UJ82-F1
#
_entry.id   AF-A0A9Q0UJ82-F1
#
_cell.length_a   1.000
_cell.length_b   1.000
_cell.length_c   1.000
_cell.angle_alpha   90.00
_cell.angle_beta   90.00
_cell.angle_gamma   90.00
#
_symmetry.space_group_name_H-M   'P 1'
#
loop_
_entity.id
_entity.type
_entity.pdbx_description
1 polymer ?
#
loop_
_entity_poly.entity_id
_entity_poly.type
_entity_poly.pdbx_seq_one_letter_code
_entity_poly.pdbx_strand_id
1 'polypeptide(L)'
;MGSLSALNHPLQYPTARRDVSVIDDYHGVKIADPYRWLEDPDAEEVKEFVQEQVTLTESVLKTCDTREKLREKITKSFDHPRYYAPFKRGNKYFYFYNTGLQAQDVLYVQDCLEGEPEVLLDPNGFSKDGTVSLNTLSISEDAKYLAYGLSTSGSDWITIKVMHVENKIVEADTLNWVKFTSISWTHDSKGFFYSRYPAPKEGENFDAGTETNASLYHELYYHFVGTDQAEDILCWRDPENPKYMFGAGVTDDGKYLLLYITESCDPVNKVYYCDMSAFSDGLEGFRGRTDLLPFVKLIDNFDAQYQHIANDDTEFTFLANKDAPKYKIVRVDLKDPGSWIDVVSESEKDVLESACAVNGDKMIVSYLRDVKYVLQIRDLKTGSLLHQLHIDIGSVTGISARRKDSIVFISFASFLTPGIIYQCNLDTEVPDMKIFREITVPGFDRTEFQVNQVFVPSQDGTTIPMFIVARKNIKLDGSHPCLLYAYGGFNISITPSFSVSRTVLTRHLGAVFCIANIRGGGEYGEEWHKAGSLARKQNCFDDFISASEYLVSAGYTQPKKLCIEGGSNGGLLIGACINQRPDQFGCALAHVGVMDMLRFHKFTIGHAWTSDFGCSDKKEEFGWLIKPWEQHPETTHSVPIYDAVDC
;
A
#
# COMPACT_ATOMS: atom_id res chain seq x y z
N MET A 1 4.46 -26.68 -24.12
CA MET A 1 4.42 -25.56 -25.07
C MET A 1 5.80 -24.93 -25.06
N GLY A 2 6.66 -25.26 -26.02
CA GLY A 2 7.98 -24.63 -26.13
C GLY A 2 7.83 -23.30 -26.86
N SER A 3 8.36 -22.21 -26.30
CA SER A 3 8.42 -20.95 -27.05
C SER A 3 9.42 -21.13 -28.19
N LEU A 4 9.07 -20.55 -29.34
CA LEU A 4 10.05 -20.24 -30.36
C LEU A 4 11.17 -19.39 -29.73
N SER A 5 12.35 -19.63 -30.28
CA SER A 5 13.63 -19.00 -30.03
C SER A 5 13.55 -17.48 -30.01
N ALA A 6 14.59 -16.88 -29.40
CA ALA A 6 15.06 -15.51 -29.56
C ALA A 6 14.46 -14.78 -30.78
N LEU A 7 14.06 -13.52 -30.59
CA LEU A 7 13.72 -12.57 -31.65
C LEU A 7 14.54 -12.88 -32.92
N ASN A 8 13.93 -13.55 -33.89
CA ASN A 8 14.64 -14.06 -35.08
C ASN A 8 15.12 -12.93 -36.00
N HIS A 9 14.79 -11.68 -35.65
CA HIS A 9 15.19 -10.46 -36.34
C HIS A 9 15.78 -9.50 -35.30
N PRO A 10 16.88 -8.79 -35.64
CA PRO A 10 17.39 -7.71 -34.81
C PRO A 10 16.28 -6.69 -34.51
N LEU A 11 16.20 -6.25 -33.26
CA LEU A 11 15.32 -5.14 -32.90
C LEU A 11 15.93 -3.84 -33.40
N GLN A 12 15.07 -2.92 -33.84
CA GLN A 12 15.43 -1.56 -34.15
C GLN A 12 14.91 -0.67 -33.03
N TYR A 13 15.81 -0.19 -32.18
CA TYR A 13 15.45 0.68 -31.07
C TYR A 13 15.11 2.10 -31.54
N PRO A 14 14.10 2.74 -30.91
CA PRO A 14 13.84 4.17 -31.05
C PRO A 14 15.11 4.98 -30.81
N THR A 15 15.28 6.07 -31.55
CA THR A 15 16.41 6.97 -31.31
C THR A 15 16.10 7.86 -30.12
N ALA A 16 16.99 7.96 -29.15
CA ALA A 16 16.89 8.93 -28.07
C ALA A 16 18.05 9.93 -28.13
N ARG A 17 17.71 11.22 -28.22
CA ARG A 17 18.71 12.29 -28.23
C ARG A 17 19.48 12.27 -26.91
N ARG A 18 20.81 12.37 -27.01
CA ARG A 18 21.71 12.50 -25.86
C ARG A 18 22.16 13.95 -25.72
N ASP A 19 21.80 14.60 -24.62
CA ASP A 19 22.30 15.91 -24.26
C ASP A 19 23.58 15.81 -23.43
N VAL A 20 24.72 15.71 -24.11
CA VAL A 20 26.03 15.57 -23.45
C VAL A 20 26.47 16.81 -22.65
N SER A 21 25.70 17.91 -22.71
CA SER A 21 26.00 19.12 -21.95
C SER A 21 25.49 19.09 -20.51
N VAL A 22 24.56 18.17 -20.18
CA VAL A 22 23.98 18.05 -18.85
C VAL A 22 24.90 17.23 -17.94
N ILE A 23 25.60 17.91 -17.05
CA ILE A 23 26.51 17.32 -16.07
C ILE A 23 26.30 17.99 -14.72
N ASP A 24 25.94 17.21 -13.71
CA ASP A 24 25.81 17.65 -12.32
C ASP A 24 27.09 17.34 -11.53
N ASP A 25 27.38 18.15 -10.52
CA ASP A 25 28.46 17.91 -9.54
C ASP A 25 27.84 17.50 -8.19
N TYR A 26 27.99 16.22 -7.85
CA TYR A 26 27.61 15.71 -6.54
C TYR A 26 28.86 15.55 -5.68
N HIS A 27 29.10 16.53 -4.80
CA HIS A 27 30.17 16.48 -3.79
C HIS A 27 31.58 16.27 -4.36
N GLY A 28 31.85 16.79 -5.57
CA GLY A 28 33.09 16.66 -6.32
C GLY A 28 33.08 15.56 -7.39
N VAL A 29 32.01 14.77 -7.49
CA VAL A 29 31.84 13.72 -8.51
C VAL A 29 30.96 14.24 -9.64
N LYS A 30 31.49 14.22 -10.87
CA LYS A 30 30.74 14.64 -12.07
C LYS A 30 29.87 13.50 -12.58
N ILE A 31 28.56 13.70 -12.65
CA ILE A 31 27.58 12.73 -13.16
C ILE A 31 26.89 13.34 -14.38
N ALA A 32 26.98 12.67 -15.53
CA ALA A 32 26.29 13.09 -16.75
C ALA A 32 24.86 12.55 -16.74
N ASP A 33 23.90 13.35 -17.20
CA ASP A 33 22.50 12.95 -17.36
C ASP A 33 21.98 13.33 -18.77
N PRO A 34 22.40 12.58 -19.80
CA PRO A 34 22.10 12.90 -21.20
C PRO A 34 20.61 12.84 -21.56
N TYR A 35 19.77 12.27 -20.70
CA TYR A 35 18.34 12.10 -20.94
C TYR A 35 17.46 12.93 -20.01
N ARG A 36 18.03 13.96 -19.34
CA ARG A 36 17.30 14.93 -18.51
C ARG A 36 16.04 15.50 -19.16
N TRP A 37 16.01 15.58 -20.48
CA TRP A 37 14.84 16.06 -21.24
C TRP A 37 13.60 15.16 -21.12
N LEU A 38 13.75 13.89 -20.73
CA LEU A 38 12.63 12.98 -20.45
C LEU A 38 11.85 13.33 -19.17
N GLU A 39 12.36 14.23 -18.33
CA GLU A 39 11.69 14.67 -17.09
C GLU A 39 10.53 15.65 -17.34
N ASP A 40 10.39 16.17 -18.57
CA ASP A 40 9.28 17.03 -18.99
C ASP A 40 8.26 16.20 -19.78
N PRO A 41 7.22 15.64 -19.14
CA PRO A 41 6.25 14.78 -19.82
C PRO A 41 5.39 15.55 -20.86
N ASP A 42 5.37 16.88 -20.79
CA ASP A 42 4.59 17.71 -21.70
C ASP A 42 5.33 18.03 -23.00
N ALA A 43 6.66 17.89 -23.02
CA ALA A 43 7.48 18.13 -24.19
C ALA A 43 7.09 17.19 -25.35
N GLU A 44 6.98 17.75 -26.55
CA GLU A 44 6.61 16.97 -27.75
C GLU A 44 7.64 15.86 -28.03
N GLU A 45 8.93 16.13 -27.82
CA GLU A 45 10.00 15.12 -27.97
C GLU A 45 9.78 13.90 -27.06
N VAL A 46 9.25 14.10 -25.85
CA VAL A 46 8.93 13.01 -24.90
C VAL A 46 7.71 12.22 -25.35
N LYS A 47 6.65 12.91 -25.82
CA LYS A 47 5.45 12.25 -26.37
C LYS A 47 5.77 11.39 -27.58
N GLU A 48 6.60 11.90 -28.49
CA GLU A 48 7.10 11.16 -29.65
C GLU A 48 7.91 9.93 -29.20
N PHE A 49 8.88 10.11 -28.30
CA PHE A 49 9.69 9.00 -27.77
C PHE A 49 8.85 7.90 -27.12
N VAL A 50 7.86 8.27 -26.29
CA VAL A 50 6.92 7.30 -25.67
C VAL A 50 6.15 6.53 -26.74
N GLN A 51 5.67 7.20 -27.79
CA GLN A 51 4.92 6.55 -28.87
C GLN A 51 5.80 5.59 -29.69
N GLU A 52 7.07 5.92 -29.89
CA GLU A 52 8.05 5.02 -30.53
C GLU A 52 8.32 3.78 -29.66
N GLN A 53 8.48 3.94 -28.35
CA GLN A 53 8.65 2.82 -27.40
C GLN A 53 7.41 1.90 -27.35
N VAL A 54 6.20 2.48 -27.36
CA VAL A 54 4.95 1.71 -27.47
C VAL A 54 4.92 0.90 -28.77
N THR A 55 5.34 1.51 -29.88
CA THR A 55 5.37 0.85 -31.19
C THR A 55 6.36 -0.33 -31.20
N LEU A 56 7.57 -0.14 -30.68
CA LEU A 56 8.55 -1.22 -30.52
C LEU A 56 7.99 -2.34 -29.63
N THR A 57 7.46 -2.00 -28.46
CA THR A 57 6.91 -2.97 -27.50
C THR A 57 5.79 -3.80 -28.11
N GLU A 58 4.83 -3.16 -28.80
CA GLU A 58 3.76 -3.86 -29.48
C GLU A 58 4.28 -4.74 -30.62
N SER A 59 5.35 -4.35 -31.32
CA SER A 59 5.97 -5.20 -32.35
C SER A 59 6.50 -6.51 -31.76
N VAL A 60 7.10 -6.46 -30.56
CA VAL A 60 7.61 -7.63 -29.85
C VAL A 60 6.46 -8.46 -29.28
N LEU A 61 5.50 -7.84 -28.59
CA LEU A 61 4.38 -8.56 -27.98
C LEU A 61 3.47 -9.24 -29.02
N LYS A 62 3.40 -8.72 -30.25
CA LYS A 62 2.69 -9.35 -31.37
C LYS A 62 3.32 -10.66 -31.82
N THR A 63 4.61 -10.90 -31.59
CA THR A 63 5.24 -12.19 -31.91
C THR A 63 4.98 -13.28 -30.85
N CYS A 64 4.29 -12.93 -29.76
CA CYS A 64 3.98 -13.86 -28.67
C CYS A 64 2.68 -14.63 -28.95
N ASP A 65 2.79 -15.81 -29.55
CA ASP A 65 1.67 -16.70 -29.90
C ASP A 65 0.80 -17.13 -28.70
N THR A 66 1.28 -16.92 -27.47
CA THR A 66 0.56 -17.24 -26.23
C THR A 66 -0.20 -16.05 -25.65
N ARG A 67 0.02 -14.80 -26.11
CA ARG A 67 -0.61 -13.58 -25.56
C ARG A 67 -2.12 -13.70 -25.50
N GLU A 68 -2.74 -14.05 -26.62
CA GLU A 68 -4.20 -14.18 -26.74
C GLU A 68 -4.78 -15.34 -25.93
N LYS A 69 -4.07 -16.48 -25.90
CA LYS A 69 -4.47 -17.64 -25.09
C LYS A 69 -4.40 -17.33 -23.60
N LEU A 70 -3.36 -16.63 -23.17
CA LEU A 70 -3.22 -16.18 -21.78
C LEU A 70 -4.30 -15.17 -21.42
N ARG A 71 -4.58 -14.19 -22.29
CA ARG A 71 -5.69 -13.24 -22.11
C ARG A 71 -7.01 -13.98 -21.88
N GLU A 72 -7.37 -14.92 -22.74
CA GLU A 72 -8.59 -15.72 -22.60
C GLU A 72 -8.67 -16.45 -21.24
N LYS A 73 -7.58 -17.10 -20.81
CA LYS A 73 -7.56 -17.83 -19.52
C LYS A 73 -7.60 -16.89 -18.32
N ILE A 74 -6.90 -15.77 -18.37
CA ILE A 74 -6.91 -14.75 -17.33
C ILE A 74 -8.31 -14.15 -17.22
N THR A 75 -8.91 -13.71 -18.32
CA THR A 75 -10.28 -13.15 -18.34
C THR A 75 -11.28 -14.16 -17.77
N LYS A 76 -11.24 -15.42 -18.22
CA LYS A 76 -12.14 -16.46 -17.71
C LYS A 76 -11.96 -16.72 -16.21
N SER A 77 -10.73 -16.63 -15.70
CA SER A 77 -10.47 -16.79 -14.26
C SER A 77 -10.82 -15.55 -13.45
N PHE A 78 -10.78 -14.34 -14.01
CA PHE A 78 -11.29 -13.12 -13.38
C PHE A 78 -12.82 -13.04 -13.34
N ASP A 79 -13.49 -13.72 -14.27
CA ASP A 79 -14.95 -13.78 -14.39
C ASP A 79 -15.58 -14.65 -13.29
N HIS A 80 -15.51 -14.16 -12.05
CA HIS A 80 -16.15 -14.74 -10.88
C HIS A 80 -16.57 -13.64 -9.90
N PRO A 81 -17.68 -13.82 -9.18
CA PRO A 81 -18.16 -12.83 -8.23
C PRO A 81 -17.17 -12.64 -7.08
N ARG A 82 -16.89 -11.39 -6.72
CA ARG A 82 -16.03 -11.02 -5.58
C ARG A 82 -16.84 -10.20 -4.59
N TYR A 83 -16.79 -10.61 -3.33
CA TYR A 83 -17.40 -9.92 -2.21
C TYR A 83 -16.32 -9.45 -1.26
N TYR A 84 -16.51 -8.28 -0.68
CA TYR A 84 -15.68 -7.75 0.40
C TYR A 84 -16.42 -7.83 1.74
N ALA A 85 -15.68 -7.81 2.85
CA ALA A 85 -16.28 -7.89 4.17
C ALA A 85 -17.28 -6.72 4.37
N PRO A 86 -18.50 -7.00 4.86
CA PRO A 86 -19.43 -5.94 5.16
C PRO A 86 -18.96 -5.13 6.36
N PHE A 87 -19.29 -3.84 6.38
CA PHE A 87 -19.07 -2.94 7.50
C PHE A 87 -20.36 -2.23 7.89
N LYS A 88 -20.49 -1.90 9.18
CA LYS A 88 -21.72 -1.34 9.74
C LYS A 88 -21.58 0.15 10.02
N ARG A 89 -22.60 0.93 9.65
CA ARG A 89 -22.82 2.32 10.10
C ARG A 89 -24.31 2.52 10.37
N GLY A 90 -24.64 3.27 11.42
CA GLY A 90 -26.00 3.29 11.97
C GLY A 90 -26.56 1.86 12.11
N ASN A 91 -27.72 1.64 11.47
CA ASN A 91 -28.40 0.35 11.40
C ASN A 91 -28.26 -0.36 10.04
N LYS A 92 -27.32 0.07 9.18
CA LYS A 92 -27.13 -0.48 7.84
C LYS A 92 -25.78 -1.18 7.71
N TYR A 93 -25.71 -2.14 6.79
CA TYR A 93 -24.46 -2.75 6.35
C TYR A 93 -24.13 -2.30 4.93
N PHE A 94 -22.84 -2.15 4.69
CA PHE A 94 -22.28 -1.73 3.41
C PHE A 94 -21.22 -2.72 2.99
N TYR A 95 -21.11 -3.02 1.70
CA TYR A 95 -20.07 -3.90 1.19
C TYR A 95 -19.81 -3.64 -0.28
N PHE A 96 -18.59 -3.92 -0.72
CA PHE A 96 -18.26 -3.92 -2.14
C PHE A 96 -18.56 -5.26 -2.79
N TYR A 97 -18.98 -5.20 -4.05
CA TYR A 97 -19.25 -6.36 -4.88
C TYR A 97 -18.82 -6.11 -6.32
N ASN A 98 -18.27 -7.15 -6.94
CA ASN A 98 -17.96 -7.19 -8.37
C ASN A 98 -18.52 -8.47 -8.95
N THR A 99 -19.27 -8.37 -10.05
CA THR A 99 -19.83 -9.54 -10.74
C THR A 99 -18.75 -10.42 -11.38
N GLY A 100 -17.58 -9.85 -11.67
CA GLY A 100 -16.40 -10.58 -12.16
C GLY A 100 -15.51 -9.71 -13.03
N LEU A 101 -16.10 -9.05 -14.03
CA LEU A 101 -15.37 -8.27 -15.04
C LEU A 101 -15.76 -6.79 -15.06
N GLN A 102 -16.45 -6.30 -14.02
CA GLN A 102 -16.68 -4.85 -13.89
C GLN A 102 -15.33 -4.16 -13.70
N ALA A 103 -15.15 -3.00 -14.34
CA ALA A 103 -13.93 -2.22 -14.26
C ALA A 103 -13.65 -1.77 -12.82
N GLN A 104 -14.72 -1.41 -12.09
CA GLN A 104 -14.68 -0.98 -10.70
C GLN A 104 -15.68 -1.77 -9.86
N ASP A 105 -15.35 -1.97 -8.59
CA ASP A 105 -16.25 -2.59 -7.62
C ASP A 105 -17.43 -1.65 -7.28
N VAL A 106 -18.61 -2.21 -7.06
CA VAL A 106 -19.85 -1.47 -6.76
C VAL A 106 -20.11 -1.52 -5.26
N LEU A 107 -20.43 -0.37 -4.66
CA LEU A 107 -20.80 -0.28 -3.25
C LEU A 107 -22.30 -0.57 -3.08
N TYR A 108 -22.63 -1.57 -2.28
CA TYR A 108 -23.98 -1.93 -1.91
C TYR A 108 -24.30 -1.51 -0.47
N VAL A 109 -25.59 -1.33 -0.20
CA VAL A 109 -26.18 -1.09 1.12
C VAL A 109 -27.32 -2.08 1.38
N GLN A 110 -27.46 -2.53 2.63
CA GLN A 110 -28.55 -3.41 3.08
C GLN A 110 -28.93 -3.08 4.53
N ASP A 111 -30.21 -3.25 4.88
CA ASP A 111 -30.71 -2.98 6.24
C ASP A 111 -30.32 -4.03 7.27
N CYS A 112 -30.08 -5.27 6.84
CA CYS A 112 -29.55 -6.36 7.65
C CYS A 112 -28.71 -7.31 6.79
N LEU A 113 -27.99 -8.25 7.40
CA LEU A 113 -27.05 -9.13 6.70
C LEU A 113 -27.72 -10.09 5.70
N GLU A 114 -28.97 -10.45 5.96
CA GLU A 114 -29.82 -11.29 5.11
C GLU A 114 -30.83 -10.48 4.28
N GLY A 115 -30.76 -9.14 4.33
CA GLY A 115 -31.66 -8.25 3.60
C GLY A 115 -31.37 -8.22 2.10
N GLU A 116 -32.33 -7.74 1.32
CA GLU A 116 -32.13 -7.47 -0.10
C GLU A 116 -31.12 -6.32 -0.27
N PRO A 117 -30.02 -6.53 -1.02
CA PRO A 117 -29.01 -5.50 -1.19
C PRO A 117 -29.38 -4.52 -2.30
N GLU A 118 -29.10 -3.24 -2.08
CA GLU A 118 -29.26 -2.18 -3.07
C GLU A 118 -27.94 -1.56 -3.46
N VAL A 119 -27.80 -1.20 -4.74
CA VAL A 119 -26.67 -0.37 -5.19
C VAL A 119 -26.76 1.00 -4.53
N LEU A 120 -25.69 1.40 -3.85
CA LEU A 120 -25.52 2.75 -3.31
C LEU A 120 -24.66 3.61 -4.24
N LEU A 121 -23.53 3.09 -4.71
CA LEU A 121 -22.60 3.80 -5.60
C LEU A 121 -22.02 2.84 -6.64
N ASP A 122 -22.17 3.15 -7.92
CA ASP A 122 -21.59 2.41 -9.04
C ASP A 122 -20.57 3.30 -9.81
N PRO A 123 -19.26 3.11 -9.57
CA PRO A 123 -18.23 3.91 -10.25
C PRO A 123 -18.14 3.65 -11.76
N ASN A 124 -18.66 2.53 -12.25
CA ASN A 124 -18.59 2.17 -13.67
C ASN A 124 -19.40 3.14 -14.56
N GLY A 125 -20.31 3.93 -13.96
CA GLY A 125 -21.06 4.98 -14.66
C GLY A 125 -20.32 6.32 -14.81
N PHE A 126 -19.18 6.52 -14.14
CA PHE A 126 -18.50 7.83 -14.10
C PHE A 126 -17.60 8.11 -15.30
N SER A 127 -17.19 7.08 -16.05
CA SER A 127 -16.38 7.21 -17.26
C SER A 127 -16.75 6.12 -18.26
N LYS A 128 -16.61 6.39 -19.55
CA LYS A 128 -16.94 5.42 -20.61
C LYS A 128 -15.98 4.23 -20.65
N ASP A 129 -14.76 4.43 -20.18
CA ASP A 129 -13.66 3.46 -20.19
C ASP A 129 -13.31 2.92 -18.78
N GLY A 130 -14.03 3.36 -17.73
CA GLY A 130 -13.81 2.91 -16.36
C GLY A 130 -12.56 3.49 -15.68
N THR A 131 -11.96 4.55 -16.24
CA THR A 131 -10.74 5.20 -15.74
C THR A 131 -10.96 6.15 -14.56
N VAL A 132 -12.22 6.44 -14.21
CA VAL A 132 -12.57 7.09 -12.94
C VAL A 132 -12.77 6.00 -11.89
N SER A 133 -11.91 6.00 -10.88
CA SER A 133 -11.94 5.04 -9.79
C SER A 133 -12.35 5.68 -8.48
N LEU A 134 -12.92 4.86 -7.59
CA LEU A 134 -13.17 5.23 -6.21
C LEU A 134 -11.86 5.05 -5.43
N ASN A 135 -11.35 6.14 -4.86
CA ASN A 135 -10.06 6.15 -4.14
C ASN A 135 -10.25 5.97 -2.63
N THR A 136 -11.16 6.75 -2.05
CA THR A 136 -11.44 6.75 -0.62
C THR A 136 -12.93 6.96 -0.38
N LEU A 137 -13.43 6.54 0.78
CA LEU A 137 -14.79 6.84 1.20
C LEU A 137 -14.92 6.81 2.71
N SER A 138 -15.92 7.51 3.23
CA SER A 138 -16.42 7.28 4.58
C SER A 138 -17.90 7.55 4.66
N ILE A 139 -18.58 6.73 5.47
CA ILE A 139 -20.00 6.87 5.78
C ILE A 139 -20.12 7.49 7.17
N SER A 140 -20.97 8.51 7.27
CA SER A 140 -21.35 9.16 8.53
C SER A 140 -21.86 8.17 9.58
N GLU A 141 -21.71 8.48 10.87
CA GLU A 141 -22.01 7.53 11.96
C GLU A 141 -23.46 7.04 11.97
N ASP A 142 -24.40 7.92 11.63
CA ASP A 142 -25.83 7.63 11.51
C ASP A 142 -26.25 7.09 10.14
N ALA A 143 -25.29 6.87 9.23
CA ALA A 143 -25.49 6.37 7.88
C ALA A 143 -26.39 7.25 7.00
N LYS A 144 -26.44 8.56 7.25
CA LYS A 144 -27.18 9.50 6.39
C LYS A 144 -26.43 9.89 5.13
N TYR A 145 -25.13 10.10 5.26
CA TYR A 145 -24.24 10.56 4.19
C TYR A 145 -23.11 9.57 3.91
N LEU A 146 -22.76 9.48 2.63
CA LEU A 146 -21.53 8.90 2.11
C LEU A 146 -20.71 10.04 1.50
N ALA A 147 -19.49 10.25 2.01
CA ALA A 147 -18.47 11.03 1.33
C ALA A 147 -17.55 10.07 0.58
N TYR A 148 -17.27 10.35 -0.70
CA TYR A 148 -16.49 9.49 -1.57
C TYR A 148 -15.55 10.30 -2.46
N GLY A 149 -14.29 9.86 -2.53
CA GLY A 149 -13.23 10.48 -3.32
C GLY A 149 -13.04 9.76 -4.64
N LEU A 150 -13.02 10.53 -5.73
CA LEU A 150 -12.79 10.03 -7.08
C LEU A 150 -11.40 10.43 -7.57
N SER A 151 -10.71 9.48 -8.20
CA SER A 151 -9.46 9.72 -8.94
C SER A 151 -9.69 9.48 -10.43
N THR A 152 -9.12 10.34 -11.26
CA THR A 152 -9.22 10.24 -12.73
C THR A 152 -7.90 9.77 -13.31
N SER A 153 -7.93 8.82 -14.25
CA SER A 153 -6.75 8.33 -14.99
C SER A 153 -5.60 7.82 -14.11
N GLY A 154 -5.90 7.34 -12.89
CA GLY A 154 -4.89 6.82 -11.96
C GLY A 154 -4.06 7.89 -11.24
N SER A 155 -4.43 9.17 -11.35
CA SER A 155 -3.83 10.24 -10.57
C SER A 155 -4.09 10.05 -9.07
N ASP A 156 -3.11 10.39 -8.23
CA ASP A 156 -3.30 10.45 -6.78
C ASP A 156 -4.20 11.62 -6.33
N TRP A 157 -4.50 12.56 -7.23
CA TRP A 157 -5.44 13.62 -6.93
C TRP A 157 -6.85 13.08 -6.79
N ILE A 158 -7.55 13.59 -5.80
CA ILE A 158 -8.88 13.16 -5.40
C ILE A 158 -9.81 14.37 -5.46
N THR A 159 -11.02 14.16 -6.00
CA THR A 159 -12.16 15.04 -5.79
C THR A 159 -13.15 14.35 -4.87
N ILE A 160 -13.40 14.91 -3.69
CA ILE A 160 -14.42 14.40 -2.77
C ILE A 160 -15.79 14.93 -3.17
N LYS A 161 -16.78 14.03 -3.16
CA LYS A 161 -18.21 14.29 -3.32
C LYS A 161 -18.96 13.76 -2.11
N VAL A 162 -20.15 14.30 -1.86
CA VAL A 162 -21.05 13.85 -0.78
C VAL A 162 -22.38 13.41 -1.38
N MET A 163 -22.97 12.33 -0.87
CA MET A 163 -24.31 11.90 -1.25
C MET A 163 -25.13 11.40 -0.05
N HIS A 164 -26.44 11.54 -0.15
CA HIS A 164 -27.39 10.91 0.77
C HIS A 164 -27.48 9.40 0.52
N VAL A 165 -27.44 8.61 1.59
CA VAL A 165 -27.56 7.15 1.53
C VAL A 165 -28.99 6.70 1.23
N GLU A 166 -29.99 7.41 1.77
CA GLU A 166 -31.42 7.01 1.66
C GLU A 166 -31.96 7.16 0.23
N ASN A 167 -31.80 8.35 -0.37
CA ASN A 167 -32.38 8.68 -1.66
C ASN A 167 -31.36 8.75 -2.81
N LYS A 168 -30.07 8.52 -2.51
CA LYS A 168 -28.96 8.46 -3.47
C LYS A 168 -28.72 9.79 -4.22
N ILE A 169 -29.23 10.89 -3.69
CA ILE A 169 -29.00 12.24 -4.23
C ILE A 169 -27.59 12.69 -3.85
N VAL A 170 -26.81 13.11 -4.85
CA VAL A 170 -25.48 13.71 -4.67
C VAL A 170 -25.65 15.19 -4.34
N GLU A 171 -24.97 15.65 -3.29
CA GLU A 171 -24.96 17.05 -2.87
C GLU A 171 -24.14 17.92 -3.84
N ALA A 172 -24.26 19.24 -3.72
CA ALA A 172 -23.47 20.18 -4.52
C ALA A 172 -21.97 20.17 -4.13
N ASP A 173 -21.67 19.67 -2.93
CA ASP A 173 -20.37 19.59 -2.28
C ASP A 173 -19.31 18.97 -3.21
N THR A 174 -18.24 19.72 -3.43
CA THR A 174 -17.12 19.31 -4.27
C THR A 174 -15.81 19.80 -3.67
N LEU A 175 -14.99 18.90 -3.16
CA LEU A 175 -13.72 19.25 -2.52
C LEU A 175 -12.56 18.82 -3.42
N ASN A 176 -11.80 19.80 -3.91
CA ASN A 176 -10.65 19.58 -4.78
C ASN A 176 -9.33 19.68 -4.01
N TRP A 177 -8.24 19.39 -4.72
CA TRP A 177 -6.86 19.48 -4.21
C TRP A 177 -6.58 18.50 -3.06
N VAL A 178 -7.34 17.40 -3.03
CA VAL A 178 -7.21 16.38 -2.01
C VAL A 178 -6.21 15.33 -2.48
N LYS A 179 -5.28 14.96 -1.60
CA LYS A 179 -4.33 13.86 -1.80
C LYS A 179 -3.83 13.41 -0.43
N PHE A 180 -3.59 12.12 -0.23
CA PHE A 180 -3.10 11.55 1.04
C PHE A 180 -3.94 11.94 2.28
N THR A 181 -5.26 11.77 2.20
CA THR A 181 -6.20 12.15 3.29
C THR A 181 -6.99 10.95 3.83
N SER A 182 -7.44 11.07 5.08
CA SER A 182 -8.62 10.36 5.58
C SER A 182 -9.89 11.21 5.41
N ILE A 183 -11.07 10.61 5.54
CA ILE A 183 -12.35 11.33 5.71
C ILE A 183 -12.88 10.94 7.09
N SER A 184 -12.89 11.87 8.04
CA SER A 184 -13.30 11.58 9.42
C SER A 184 -14.52 12.38 9.84
N TRP A 185 -15.68 11.73 9.84
CA TRP A 185 -16.96 12.34 10.20
C TRP A 185 -17.05 12.69 11.68
N THR A 186 -17.65 13.85 11.98
CA THR A 186 -18.14 14.11 13.33
C THR A 186 -19.42 13.32 13.58
N HIS A 187 -19.66 12.95 14.85
CA HIS A 187 -20.79 12.10 15.23
C HIS A 187 -22.16 12.80 15.09
N ASP A 188 -22.18 14.12 14.92
CA ASP A 188 -23.40 14.87 14.62
C ASP A 188 -23.76 14.87 13.11
N SER A 189 -22.94 14.22 12.28
CA SER A 189 -23.10 14.09 10.83
C SER A 189 -23.25 15.43 10.08
N LYS A 190 -22.78 16.54 10.67
CA LYS A 190 -22.81 17.85 10.01
C LYS A 190 -21.68 18.04 9.01
N GLY A 191 -20.62 17.24 9.12
CA GLY A 191 -19.41 17.44 8.35
C GLY A 191 -18.31 16.44 8.70
N PHE A 192 -17.16 16.61 8.06
CA PHE A 192 -16.00 15.73 8.24
C PHE A 192 -14.69 16.49 8.12
N PHE A 193 -13.67 15.97 8.80
CA PHE A 193 -12.29 16.39 8.63
C PHE A 193 -11.66 15.72 7.42
N TYR A 194 -10.88 16.49 6.67
CA TYR A 194 -10.10 16.04 5.53
C TYR A 194 -8.89 16.95 5.34
N SER A 195 -7.87 16.47 4.64
CA SER A 195 -6.66 17.22 4.33
C SER A 195 -6.55 17.48 2.83
N ARG A 196 -5.98 18.63 2.47
CA ARG A 196 -5.76 19.03 1.08
C ARG A 196 -4.49 19.84 0.93
N TYR A 197 -3.99 19.93 -0.30
CA TYR A 197 -2.91 20.83 -0.68
C TYR A 197 -3.46 22.19 -1.12
N PRO A 198 -2.64 23.24 -1.10
CA PRO A 198 -3.02 24.54 -1.66
C PRO A 198 -3.39 24.41 -3.13
N ALA A 199 -4.39 25.17 -3.57
CA ALA A 199 -4.74 25.26 -4.98
C ALA A 199 -3.56 25.84 -5.79
N PRO A 200 -3.34 25.39 -7.04
CA PRO A 200 -2.39 26.00 -7.97
C PRO A 200 -2.67 27.50 -8.15
N LYS A 201 -1.63 28.29 -8.47
CA LYS A 201 -1.81 29.72 -8.72
C LYS A 201 -2.49 29.94 -10.07
N GLU A 202 -3.29 31.00 -10.17
CA GLU A 202 -3.96 31.37 -11.42
C GLU A 202 -2.95 31.57 -12.56
N GLY A 203 -3.08 30.80 -13.65
CA GLY A 203 -2.18 30.83 -14.80
C GLY A 203 -1.06 29.77 -14.80
N GLU A 204 -0.92 28.95 -13.75
CA GLU A 204 -0.08 27.75 -13.80
C GLU A 204 -0.77 26.67 -14.63
N ASN A 205 -0.09 26.15 -15.66
CA ASN A 205 -0.54 24.95 -16.37
C ASN A 205 -0.40 23.77 -15.39
N PHE A 206 -1.52 23.34 -14.82
CA PHE A 206 -1.59 22.20 -13.93
C PHE A 206 -2.45 21.12 -14.58
N ASP A 207 -1.80 20.07 -15.08
CA ASP A 207 -2.47 18.86 -15.53
C ASP A 207 -2.35 17.78 -14.45
N ALA A 208 -3.46 17.53 -13.76
CA ALA A 208 -3.49 16.73 -12.55
C ALA A 208 -3.17 15.24 -12.84
N GLY A 209 -2.06 14.75 -12.31
CA GLY A 209 -1.55 13.40 -12.49
C GLY A 209 -0.38 13.28 -13.47
N THR A 210 -0.07 14.32 -14.24
CA THR A 210 1.12 14.38 -15.12
C THR A 210 2.18 15.34 -14.59
N GLU A 211 1.83 16.18 -13.59
CA GLU A 211 2.77 17.09 -12.99
C GLU A 211 3.88 16.36 -12.21
N THR A 212 5.08 16.94 -12.23
CA THR A 212 6.22 16.42 -11.48
C THR A 212 6.58 17.27 -10.25
N ASN A 213 5.85 18.37 -10.01
CA ASN A 213 6.09 19.29 -8.90
C ASN A 213 5.94 18.61 -7.53
N ALA A 214 6.79 19.01 -6.57
CA ALA A 214 6.73 18.48 -5.22
C ALA A 214 5.42 18.88 -4.51
N SER A 215 4.76 17.93 -3.85
CA SER A 215 3.56 18.18 -3.04
C SER A 215 3.96 18.71 -1.66
N LEU A 216 3.69 20.00 -1.38
CA LEU A 216 4.11 20.68 -0.16
C LEU A 216 2.97 21.49 0.49
N TYR A 217 3.11 21.78 1.78
CA TYR A 217 2.17 22.57 2.58
C TYR A 217 0.79 21.91 2.70
N HIS A 218 0.76 20.63 3.04
CA HIS A 218 -0.50 19.92 3.34
C HIS A 218 -1.24 20.66 4.47
N GLU A 219 -2.58 20.70 4.46
CA GLU A 219 -3.36 21.41 5.47
C GLU A 219 -4.58 20.58 5.87
N LEU A 220 -4.95 20.60 7.17
CA LEU A 220 -6.15 19.94 7.68
C LEU A 220 -7.33 20.92 7.69
N TYR A 221 -8.46 20.50 7.13
CA TYR A 221 -9.70 21.25 7.08
C TYR A 221 -10.87 20.47 7.69
N TYR A 222 -11.93 21.20 8.06
CA TYR A 222 -13.25 20.65 8.34
C TYR A 222 -14.27 21.20 7.33
N HIS A 223 -14.98 20.30 6.67
CA HIS A 223 -16.02 20.62 5.71
C HIS A 223 -17.41 20.38 6.32
N PHE A 224 -18.29 21.37 6.22
CA PHE A 224 -19.71 21.22 6.55
C PHE A 224 -20.49 20.80 5.30
N VAL A 225 -21.32 19.78 5.44
CA VAL A 225 -22.16 19.31 4.32
C VAL A 225 -23.11 20.42 3.85
N GLY A 226 -23.23 20.59 2.54
CA GLY A 226 -24.08 21.59 1.90
C GLY A 226 -23.43 22.97 1.78
N THR A 227 -22.12 23.09 1.99
CA THR A 227 -21.38 24.37 1.93
C THR A 227 -20.34 24.35 0.80
N ASP A 228 -19.88 25.52 0.36
CA ASP A 228 -18.81 25.61 -0.63
C ASP A 228 -17.44 25.31 0.04
N GLN A 229 -16.51 24.71 -0.72
CA GLN A 229 -15.16 24.39 -0.22
C GLN A 229 -14.39 25.63 0.29
N ALA A 230 -14.74 26.83 -0.17
CA ALA A 230 -14.16 28.08 0.30
C ALA A 230 -14.59 28.46 1.74
N GLU A 231 -15.67 27.86 2.26
CA GLU A 231 -16.14 28.08 3.64
C GLU A 231 -15.51 27.12 4.65
N ASP A 232 -14.72 26.14 4.19
CA ASP A 232 -14.11 25.13 5.05
C ASP A 232 -13.22 25.75 6.13
N ILE A 233 -13.32 25.20 7.34
CA ILE A 233 -12.53 25.68 8.49
C ILE A 233 -11.12 25.11 8.37
N LEU A 234 -10.12 25.97 8.29
CA LEU A 234 -8.72 25.58 8.42
C LEU A 234 -8.44 25.16 9.88
N CYS A 235 -8.25 23.86 10.10
CA CYS A 235 -8.05 23.29 11.44
C CYS A 235 -6.59 23.28 11.86
N TRP A 236 -5.67 22.99 10.93
CA TRP A 236 -4.24 22.94 11.21
C TRP A 236 -3.39 23.19 9.95
N ARG A 237 -2.25 23.86 10.12
CA ARG A 237 -1.18 24.01 9.12
C ARG A 237 0.17 24.22 9.81
N ASP A 238 1.26 23.92 9.11
CA ASP A 238 2.62 24.17 9.58
C ASP A 238 3.52 24.67 8.43
N PRO A 239 3.52 25.98 8.13
CA PRO A 239 4.28 26.52 7.01
C PRO A 239 5.80 26.43 7.18
N GLU A 240 6.29 26.28 8.42
CA GLU A 240 7.72 26.11 8.71
C GLU A 240 8.22 24.71 8.35
N ASN A 241 7.30 23.74 8.25
CA ASN A 241 7.59 22.35 7.92
C ASN A 241 6.79 21.90 6.69
N PRO A 242 7.13 22.40 5.48
CA PRO A 242 6.33 22.22 4.26
C PRO A 242 6.15 20.77 3.80
N LYS A 243 6.98 19.85 4.29
CA LYS A 243 6.93 18.42 3.93
C LYS A 243 6.04 17.60 4.87
N TYR A 244 5.56 18.19 5.96
CA TYR A 244 4.68 17.48 6.89
C TYR A 244 3.33 17.19 6.23
N MET A 245 2.83 15.99 6.48
CA MET A 245 1.52 15.54 6.07
C MET A 245 0.63 15.36 7.30
N PHE A 246 -0.64 15.71 7.16
CA PHE A 246 -1.62 15.72 8.23
C PHE A 246 -2.72 14.69 7.97
N GLY A 247 -2.92 13.77 8.91
CA GLY A 247 -4.07 12.85 8.95
C GLY A 247 -4.91 13.10 10.20
N ALA A 248 -6.22 12.92 10.11
CA ALA A 248 -7.12 13.13 11.24
C ALA A 248 -8.07 11.96 11.49
N GLY A 249 -8.42 11.77 12.76
CA GLY A 249 -9.38 10.76 13.20
C GLY A 249 -10.16 11.21 14.43
N VAL A 250 -11.49 11.15 14.35
CA VAL A 250 -12.39 11.34 15.49
C VAL A 250 -12.44 10.04 16.31
N THR A 251 -12.39 10.15 17.64
CA THR A 251 -12.50 9.00 18.56
C THR A 251 -13.88 8.36 18.54
N ASP A 252 -13.97 7.07 18.93
CA ASP A 252 -15.21 6.29 18.93
C ASP A 252 -16.32 6.85 19.84
N ASP A 253 -15.98 7.74 20.78
CA ASP A 253 -16.94 8.46 21.63
C ASP A 253 -17.37 9.82 21.03
N GLY A 254 -16.76 10.24 19.91
CA GLY A 254 -17.03 11.48 19.20
C GLY A 254 -16.48 12.74 19.89
N LYS A 255 -15.71 12.61 20.98
CA LYS A 255 -15.28 13.76 21.79
C LYS A 255 -13.97 14.37 21.32
N TYR A 256 -13.02 13.55 20.87
CA TYR A 256 -11.68 14.02 20.54
C TYR A 256 -11.41 13.93 19.04
N LEU A 257 -10.76 14.96 18.53
CA LEU A 257 -10.11 14.94 17.22
C LEU A 257 -8.63 14.64 17.43
N LEU A 258 -8.13 13.57 16.83
CA LEU A 258 -6.72 13.23 16.78
C LEU A 258 -6.10 13.73 15.48
N LEU A 259 -4.94 14.38 15.59
CA LEU A 259 -4.12 14.82 14.47
C LEU A 259 -2.81 14.02 14.48
N TYR A 260 -2.58 13.30 13.39
CA TYR A 260 -1.33 12.61 13.11
C TYR A 260 -0.51 13.46 12.15
N ILE A 261 0.75 13.68 12.50
CA ILE A 261 1.71 14.39 11.64
C ILE A 261 2.79 13.40 11.27
N THR A 262 3.08 13.28 9.97
CA THR A 262 4.18 12.49 9.41
C THR A 262 5.06 13.36 8.54
N GLU A 263 6.34 13.02 8.39
CA GLU A 263 7.29 13.78 7.55
C GLU A 263 7.92 12.94 6.42
N SER A 264 7.80 11.62 6.51
CA SER A 264 8.41 10.64 5.62
C SER A 264 7.63 9.32 5.65
N CYS A 265 8.20 8.26 5.08
CA CYS A 265 7.64 6.92 5.11
C CYS A 265 8.13 6.06 6.29
N ASP A 266 8.96 6.59 7.19
CA ASP A 266 9.29 5.87 8.43
C ASP A 266 8.02 5.68 9.29
N PRO A 267 7.90 4.54 10.00
CA PRO A 267 6.78 4.30 10.92
C PRO A 267 7.00 5.12 12.21
N VAL A 268 6.87 6.44 12.08
CA VAL A 268 6.95 7.43 13.16
C VAL A 268 5.94 8.54 12.92
N ASN A 269 5.34 9.07 13.97
CA ASN A 269 4.40 10.17 13.85
C ASN A 269 4.28 10.98 15.15
N LYS A 270 3.96 12.27 14.99
CA LYS A 270 3.42 13.06 16.10
C LYS A 270 1.96 12.70 16.33
N VAL A 271 1.47 12.94 17.55
CA VAL A 271 0.05 12.80 17.90
C VAL A 271 -0.35 14.02 18.70
N TYR A 272 -1.23 14.84 18.14
CA TYR A 272 -1.92 15.90 18.85
C TYR A 272 -3.40 15.53 19.01
N TYR A 273 -4.06 16.13 19.99
CA TYR A 273 -5.49 15.94 20.20
C TYR A 273 -6.19 17.26 20.47
N CYS A 274 -7.46 17.32 20.16
CA CYS A 274 -8.34 18.43 20.52
C CYS A 274 -9.64 17.88 21.10
N ASP A 275 -10.03 18.33 22.29
CA ASP A 275 -11.32 18.00 22.89
C ASP A 275 -12.40 18.89 22.26
N MET A 276 -13.19 18.32 21.35
CA MET A 276 -14.26 19.03 20.65
C MET A 276 -15.46 19.31 21.56
N SER A 277 -15.60 18.58 22.67
CA SER A 277 -16.69 18.79 23.63
C SER A 277 -16.52 20.09 24.43
N ALA A 278 -15.30 20.64 24.46
CA ALA A 278 -15.00 21.92 25.08
C ALA A 278 -15.41 23.14 24.23
N PHE A 279 -15.85 22.94 22.99
CA PHE A 279 -16.26 24.04 22.11
C PHE A 279 -17.71 24.46 22.39
N SER A 280 -17.89 25.64 23.00
CA SER A 280 -19.22 26.14 23.38
C SER A 280 -20.22 26.25 22.21
N ASP A 281 -19.72 26.65 21.03
CA ASP A 281 -20.52 26.79 19.80
C ASP A 281 -20.22 25.66 18.79
N GLY A 282 -19.57 24.58 19.24
CA GLY A 282 -19.06 23.52 18.36
C GLY A 282 -18.06 24.03 17.32
N LEU A 283 -17.87 23.26 16.24
CA LEU A 283 -17.01 23.65 15.11
C LEU A 283 -17.55 24.87 14.36
N GLU A 284 -18.86 25.11 14.39
CA GLU A 284 -19.49 26.27 13.74
C GLU A 284 -18.94 27.59 14.29
N GLY A 285 -18.59 27.61 15.59
CA GLY A 285 -17.94 28.76 16.21
C GLY A 285 -16.63 29.18 15.54
N PHE A 286 -15.94 28.28 14.83
CA PHE A 286 -14.68 28.55 14.11
C PHE A 286 -14.90 28.99 12.66
N ARG A 287 -16.13 28.93 12.12
CA ARG A 287 -16.40 29.34 10.74
C ARG A 287 -16.06 30.83 10.55
N GLY A 288 -15.30 31.13 9.49
CA GLY A 288 -14.84 32.49 9.17
C GLY A 288 -13.78 33.07 10.12
N ARG A 289 -13.28 32.29 11.09
CA ARG A 289 -12.14 32.70 11.92
C ARG A 289 -10.81 32.38 11.25
N THR A 290 -9.75 33.06 11.67
CA THR A 290 -8.38 32.78 11.24
C THR A 290 -7.59 31.93 12.24
N ASP A 291 -8.13 31.71 13.45
CA ASP A 291 -7.51 30.90 14.49
C ASP A 291 -7.65 29.41 14.18
N LEU A 292 -6.57 28.65 14.37
CA LEU A 292 -6.55 27.20 14.23
C LEU A 292 -7.27 26.53 15.42
N LEU A 293 -7.62 25.25 15.28
CA LEU A 293 -8.15 24.48 16.41
C LEU A 293 -7.07 24.36 17.52
N PRO A 294 -7.47 24.43 18.81
CA PRO A 294 -6.53 24.45 19.94
C PRO A 294 -6.00 23.05 20.28
N PHE A 295 -5.21 22.48 19.37
CA PHE A 295 -4.58 21.17 19.57
C PHE A 295 -3.60 21.18 20.75
N VAL A 296 -3.70 20.16 21.60
CA VAL A 296 -2.73 19.83 22.64
C VAL A 296 -1.77 18.78 22.10
N LYS A 297 -0.48 19.01 22.28
CA LYS A 297 0.57 18.15 21.77
C LYS A 297 0.89 17.02 22.74
N LEU A 298 0.34 15.83 22.51
CA LEU A 298 0.64 14.64 23.32
C LEU A 298 2.04 14.10 23.00
N ILE A 299 2.35 13.96 21.71
CA ILE A 299 3.67 13.56 21.19
C ILE A 299 4.10 14.58 20.14
N ASP A 300 5.19 15.34 20.39
CA ASP A 300 5.71 16.42 19.53
C ASP A 300 7.10 16.11 18.94
N ASN A 301 7.37 14.85 18.65
CA ASN A 301 8.59 14.40 17.98
C ASN A 301 8.29 13.17 17.08
N PHE A 302 9.28 12.75 16.31
CA PHE A 302 9.19 11.59 15.41
C PHE A 302 10.06 10.43 15.92
N ASP A 303 9.85 10.00 17.17
CA ASP A 303 10.64 8.93 17.78
C ASP A 303 10.06 7.52 17.61
N ALA A 304 8.75 7.42 17.38
CA ALA A 304 8.01 6.17 17.28
C ALA A 304 6.66 6.39 16.57
N GLN A 305 6.06 5.30 16.13
CA GLN A 305 4.68 5.24 15.67
C GLN A 305 3.75 5.19 16.88
N TYR A 306 2.63 5.89 16.76
CA TYR A 306 1.52 5.83 17.71
C TYR A 306 0.21 5.84 16.94
N GLN A 307 -0.50 4.72 16.96
CA GLN A 307 -1.79 4.55 16.31
C GLN A 307 -2.88 4.31 17.35
N HIS A 308 -3.89 5.18 17.38
CA HIS A 308 -5.01 5.06 18.32
C HIS A 308 -5.80 3.76 18.10
N ILE A 309 -6.09 3.05 19.19
CA ILE A 309 -6.95 1.86 19.20
C ILE A 309 -8.31 2.18 19.81
N ALA A 310 -8.30 2.81 20.99
CA ALA A 310 -9.50 3.20 21.73
C ALA A 310 -9.16 4.20 22.83
N ASN A 311 -10.18 4.88 23.35
CA ASN A 311 -10.09 5.68 24.56
C ASN A 311 -11.29 5.45 25.49
N ASP A 312 -11.05 5.50 26.80
CA ASP A 312 -12.06 5.60 27.84
C ASP A 312 -11.94 6.98 28.50
N ASP A 313 -12.79 7.91 28.05
CA ASP A 313 -12.68 9.33 28.41
C ASP A 313 -11.29 9.88 28.09
N THR A 314 -10.44 10.14 29.10
CA THR A 314 -9.07 10.63 28.92
C THR A 314 -8.01 9.53 28.87
N GLU A 315 -8.35 8.26 29.09
CA GLU A 315 -7.40 7.14 29.01
C GLU A 315 -7.32 6.60 27.59
N PHE A 316 -6.24 6.88 26.87
CA PHE A 316 -6.03 6.49 25.48
C PHE A 316 -5.14 5.26 25.37
N THR A 317 -5.52 4.33 24.51
CA THR A 317 -4.77 3.10 24.19
C THR A 317 -4.23 3.18 22.76
N PHE A 318 -2.92 2.96 22.59
CA PHE A 318 -2.22 3.06 21.31
C PHE A 318 -1.46 1.77 20.98
N LEU A 319 -1.41 1.42 19.71
CA LEU A 319 -0.36 0.58 19.15
C LEU A 319 0.89 1.45 18.95
N ALA A 320 2.06 1.00 19.42
CA ALA A 320 3.29 1.76 19.30
C ALA A 320 4.54 0.88 19.14
N ASN A 321 5.57 1.40 18.48
CA ASN A 321 6.90 0.77 18.35
C ASN A 321 7.98 1.42 19.23
N LYS A 322 7.58 2.33 20.15
CA LYS A 322 8.51 3.00 21.06
C LYS A 322 9.22 1.98 21.94
N ASP A 323 10.53 1.88 21.79
CA ASP A 323 11.40 0.90 22.45
C ASP A 323 10.90 -0.56 22.28
N ALA A 324 10.23 -0.84 21.16
CA ALA A 324 9.60 -2.11 20.85
C ALA A 324 9.51 -2.31 19.31
N PRO A 325 10.58 -2.74 18.63
CA PRO A 325 10.61 -2.90 17.16
C PRO A 325 9.54 -3.84 16.60
N LYS A 326 8.99 -4.76 17.39
CA LYS A 326 7.88 -5.67 17.02
C LYS A 326 6.53 -5.19 17.52
N TYR A 327 6.46 -3.93 17.95
CA TYR A 327 5.29 -3.24 18.43
C TYR A 327 4.69 -3.79 19.72
N LYS A 328 3.98 -2.92 20.43
CA LYS A 328 3.29 -3.20 21.68
C LYS A 328 2.03 -2.33 21.80
N ILE A 329 1.18 -2.64 22.77
CA ILE A 329 0.03 -1.80 23.11
C ILE A 329 0.32 -1.07 24.40
N VAL A 330 0.20 0.25 24.38
CA VAL A 330 0.45 1.15 25.51
C VAL A 330 -0.80 1.95 25.87
N ARG A 331 -0.86 2.45 27.10
CA ARG A 331 -1.91 3.35 27.58
C ARG A 331 -1.33 4.59 28.23
N VAL A 332 -2.02 5.72 28.06
CA VAL A 332 -1.72 7.01 28.69
C VAL A 332 -3.02 7.70 29.09
N ASP A 333 -3.03 8.39 30.23
CA ASP A 333 -4.10 9.33 30.57
C ASP A 333 -3.71 10.73 30.09
N LEU A 334 -4.56 11.40 29.32
CA LEU A 334 -4.32 12.79 28.89
C LEU A 334 -4.19 13.78 30.06
N LYS A 335 -4.67 13.40 31.25
CA LYS A 335 -4.50 14.18 32.50
C LYS A 335 -3.10 14.02 33.11
N ASP A 336 -2.37 12.94 32.77
CA ASP A 336 -0.98 12.68 33.17
C ASP A 336 -0.17 12.13 31.98
N PRO A 337 0.09 12.95 30.94
CA PRO A 337 0.65 12.50 29.67
C PRO A 337 2.12 12.01 29.77
N GLY A 338 2.74 12.15 30.94
CA GLY A 338 4.09 11.64 31.21
C GLY A 338 4.13 10.18 31.67
N SER A 339 3.00 9.58 32.05
CA SER A 339 2.94 8.24 32.63
C SER A 339 2.32 7.23 31.66
N TRP A 340 3.17 6.58 30.86
CA TRP A 340 2.76 5.52 29.93
C TRP A 340 2.94 4.14 30.55
N ILE A 341 1.97 3.24 30.30
CA ILE A 341 2.04 1.85 30.74
C ILE A 341 1.86 0.88 29.58
N ASP A 342 2.56 -0.25 29.64
CA ASP A 342 2.35 -1.36 28.69
C ASP A 342 1.08 -2.13 29.07
N VAL A 343 0.16 -2.26 28.11
CA VAL A 343 -1.06 -3.07 28.22
C VAL A 343 -0.83 -4.45 27.61
N VAL A 344 -0.18 -4.51 26.44
CA VAL A 344 0.33 -5.75 25.84
C VAL A 344 1.78 -5.50 25.50
N SER A 345 2.69 -6.18 26.20
CA SER A 345 4.13 -6.07 25.96
C SER A 345 4.52 -6.58 24.57
N GLU A 346 5.66 -6.11 24.08
CA GLU A 346 6.27 -6.60 22.85
C GLU A 346 6.46 -8.12 22.89
N SER A 347 6.16 -8.80 21.77
CA SER A 347 6.43 -10.22 21.61
C SER A 347 7.91 -10.45 21.26
N GLU A 348 8.53 -11.48 21.85
CA GLU A 348 9.93 -11.83 21.53
C GLU A 348 10.13 -12.17 20.05
N LYS A 349 9.09 -12.64 19.36
CA LYS A 349 9.20 -13.23 18.01
C LYS A 349 8.30 -12.57 16.98
N ASP A 350 7.04 -12.33 17.34
CA ASP A 350 5.98 -11.99 16.40
C ASP A 350 5.78 -10.47 16.32
N VAL A 351 5.53 -9.93 15.13
CA VAL A 351 5.22 -8.51 14.96
C VAL A 351 3.74 -8.29 15.26
N LEU A 352 3.40 -7.35 16.14
CA LEU A 352 2.02 -6.91 16.32
C LEU A 352 1.65 -5.92 15.22
N GLU A 353 1.00 -6.38 14.16
CA GLU A 353 0.70 -5.56 12.97
C GLU A 353 -0.52 -4.65 13.16
N SER A 354 -1.55 -5.11 13.89
CA SER A 354 -2.73 -4.28 14.13
C SER A 354 -3.50 -4.68 15.38
N ALA A 355 -4.30 -3.74 15.88
CA ALA A 355 -5.23 -3.93 16.97
C ALA A 355 -6.51 -3.11 16.70
N CYS A 356 -7.66 -3.70 16.99
CA CYS A 356 -8.97 -3.07 16.82
C CYS A 356 -9.82 -3.34 18.07
N ALA A 357 -10.34 -2.28 18.70
CA ALA A 357 -11.28 -2.41 19.80
C ALA A 357 -12.65 -2.89 19.29
N VAL A 358 -13.26 -3.83 20.00
CA VAL A 358 -14.49 -4.51 19.62
C VAL A 358 -15.30 -4.87 20.86
N ASN A 359 -16.61 -5.05 20.71
CA ASN A 359 -17.49 -5.54 21.77
C ASN A 359 -17.38 -4.79 23.12
N GLY A 360 -17.13 -3.48 23.09
CA GLY A 360 -17.00 -2.59 24.24
C GLY A 360 -15.65 -2.68 24.95
N ASP A 361 -15.32 -3.85 25.48
CA ASP A 361 -14.20 -4.08 26.40
C ASP A 361 -13.16 -5.08 25.88
N LYS A 362 -13.28 -5.52 24.62
CA LYS A 362 -12.33 -6.43 23.98
C LYS A 362 -11.54 -5.71 22.89
N MET A 363 -10.47 -6.36 22.45
CA MET A 363 -9.77 -6.01 21.23
C MET A 363 -9.37 -7.27 20.47
N ILE A 364 -9.43 -7.21 19.15
CA ILE A 364 -8.79 -8.19 18.28
C ILE A 364 -7.42 -7.64 17.92
N VAL A 365 -6.39 -8.44 18.17
CA VAL A 365 -5.01 -8.14 17.78
C VAL A 365 -4.55 -9.14 16.73
N SER A 366 -3.73 -8.65 15.80
CA SER A 366 -3.23 -9.40 14.68
C SER A 366 -1.70 -9.42 14.71
N TYR A 367 -1.14 -10.60 14.94
CA TYR A 367 0.29 -10.81 14.89
C TYR A 367 0.72 -11.41 13.56
N LEU A 368 1.92 -11.05 13.10
CA LEU A 368 2.62 -11.70 12.01
C LEU A 368 3.74 -12.57 12.60
N ARG A 369 3.61 -13.89 12.44
CA ARG A 369 4.57 -14.90 12.88
C ARG A 369 5.11 -15.64 11.67
N ASP A 370 6.40 -15.46 11.37
CA ASP A 370 7.02 -16.04 10.18
C ASP A 370 6.14 -15.82 8.94
N VAL A 371 5.72 -14.57 8.74
CA VAL A 371 4.89 -14.14 7.60
C VAL A 371 3.50 -14.82 7.53
N LYS A 372 2.98 -15.28 8.67
CA LYS A 372 1.64 -15.88 8.80
C LYS A 372 0.87 -15.21 9.92
N TYR A 373 -0.40 -14.95 9.68
CA TYR A 373 -1.23 -14.25 10.65
C TYR A 373 -1.67 -15.13 11.81
N VAL A 374 -1.64 -14.55 13.02
CA VAL A 374 -2.20 -15.13 14.25
C VAL A 374 -3.12 -14.10 14.88
N LEU A 375 -4.41 -14.41 14.93
CA LEU A 375 -5.42 -13.54 15.52
C LEU A 375 -5.69 -13.92 16.98
N GLN A 376 -5.76 -12.92 17.85
CA GLN A 376 -6.11 -13.10 19.26
C GLN A 376 -7.19 -12.11 19.66
N ILE A 377 -8.09 -12.54 20.55
CA ILE A 377 -9.00 -11.66 21.28
C ILE A 377 -8.39 -11.45 22.66
N ARG A 378 -8.26 -10.18 23.04
CA ARG A 378 -7.71 -9.76 24.32
C ARG A 378 -8.68 -8.83 25.04
N ASP A 379 -8.59 -8.81 26.36
CA ASP A 379 -9.26 -7.81 27.18
C ASP A 379 -8.62 -6.44 26.94
N LEU A 380 -9.42 -5.43 26.59
CA LEU A 380 -8.91 -4.11 26.24
C LEU A 380 -8.25 -3.43 27.44
N LYS A 381 -8.79 -3.63 28.65
CA LYS A 381 -8.31 -2.97 29.86
C LYS A 381 -6.98 -3.55 30.35
N THR A 382 -6.87 -4.85 30.46
CA THR A 382 -5.74 -5.56 31.06
C THR A 382 -4.75 -6.11 30.04
N GLY A 383 -5.13 -6.19 28.77
CA GLY A 383 -4.34 -6.82 27.71
C GLY A 383 -4.31 -8.35 27.77
N SER A 384 -5.01 -8.96 28.73
CA SER A 384 -5.03 -10.41 28.95
C SER A 384 -5.56 -11.14 27.73
N LEU A 385 -4.91 -12.26 27.37
CA LEU A 385 -5.39 -13.14 26.31
C LEU A 385 -6.70 -13.82 26.74
N LEU A 386 -7.75 -13.64 25.93
CA LEU A 386 -9.04 -14.30 26.14
C LEU A 386 -9.16 -15.53 25.23
N HIS A 387 -8.92 -15.34 23.92
CA HIS A 387 -9.04 -16.42 22.93
C HIS A 387 -8.03 -16.25 21.79
N GLN A 388 -7.72 -17.35 21.11
CA GLN A 388 -7.06 -17.33 19.80
C GLN A 388 -8.07 -17.69 18.72
N LEU A 389 -8.16 -16.87 17.67
CA LEU A 389 -9.00 -17.15 16.51
C LEU A 389 -8.18 -17.95 15.50
N HIS A 390 -8.65 -19.14 15.16
CA HIS A 390 -7.94 -20.05 14.26
C HIS A 390 -8.27 -19.70 12.81
N ILE A 391 -7.25 -19.30 12.06
CA ILE A 391 -7.30 -19.08 10.60
C ILE A 391 -6.26 -19.96 9.92
N ASP A 392 -6.53 -20.33 8.67
CA ASP A 392 -5.57 -21.08 7.85
C ASP A 392 -4.33 -20.24 7.52
N ILE A 393 -3.30 -20.87 6.94
CA ILE A 393 -2.12 -20.16 6.43
C ILE A 393 -2.54 -19.22 5.29
N GLY A 394 -2.43 -17.93 5.56
CA GLY A 394 -2.80 -16.87 4.63
C GLY A 394 -2.67 -15.51 5.30
N SER A 395 -3.38 -14.54 4.74
CA SER A 395 -3.42 -13.16 5.21
C SER A 395 -4.79 -12.74 5.67
N VAL A 396 -4.82 -12.04 6.81
CA VAL A 396 -5.99 -11.26 7.21
C VAL A 396 -5.91 -9.93 6.49
N THR A 397 -6.73 -9.76 5.45
CA THR A 397 -6.68 -8.57 4.59
C THR A 397 -7.55 -7.42 5.11
N GLY A 398 -8.34 -7.66 6.16
CA GLY A 398 -9.10 -6.63 6.84
C GLY A 398 -9.95 -7.18 7.98
N ILE A 399 -10.15 -6.35 9.01
CA ILE A 399 -11.09 -6.59 10.10
C ILE A 399 -12.08 -5.44 10.10
N SER A 400 -13.35 -5.76 9.83
CA SER A 400 -14.44 -4.80 9.83
C SER A 400 -15.19 -4.89 11.14
N ALA A 401 -14.94 -3.91 12.00
CA ALA A 401 -15.60 -3.73 13.28
C ALA A 401 -15.44 -2.29 13.79
N ARG A 402 -16.29 -1.91 14.74
CA ARG A 402 -16.08 -0.77 15.64
C ARG A 402 -16.11 -1.27 17.07
N ARG A 403 -15.67 -0.45 18.02
CA ARG A 403 -15.72 -0.81 19.45
C ARG A 403 -17.10 -1.25 19.91
N LYS A 404 -18.18 -0.66 19.41
CA LYS A 404 -19.56 -1.01 19.78
C LYS A 404 -20.11 -2.29 19.14
N ASP A 405 -19.44 -2.83 18.13
CA ASP A 405 -19.95 -3.96 17.35
C ASP A 405 -19.53 -5.29 18.02
N SER A 406 -20.50 -6.18 18.26
CA SER A 406 -20.27 -7.55 18.76
C SER A 406 -20.11 -8.58 17.64
N ILE A 407 -20.58 -8.24 16.43
CA ILE A 407 -20.37 -9.01 15.21
C ILE A 407 -19.23 -8.39 14.42
N VAL A 408 -18.19 -9.17 14.18
CA VAL A 408 -16.99 -8.77 13.44
C VAL A 408 -16.89 -9.55 12.14
N PHE A 409 -16.43 -8.90 11.07
CA PHE A 409 -16.08 -9.58 9.82
C PHE A 409 -14.58 -9.58 9.60
N ILE A 410 -14.04 -10.75 9.25
CA ILE A 410 -12.60 -10.95 9.02
C ILE A 410 -12.43 -11.40 7.57
N SER A 411 -11.77 -10.59 6.76
CA SER A 411 -11.39 -10.96 5.40
C SER A 411 -10.09 -11.72 5.41
N PHE A 412 -10.08 -12.87 4.73
CA PHE A 412 -8.94 -13.78 4.63
C PHE A 412 -8.67 -14.12 3.17
N ALA A 413 -7.40 -14.14 2.76
CA ALA A 413 -6.97 -14.65 1.46
C ALA A 413 -5.65 -15.42 1.60
N SER A 414 -5.34 -16.26 0.61
CA SER A 414 -4.07 -16.97 0.56
C SER A 414 -3.72 -17.26 -0.90
N PHE A 415 -2.52 -17.81 -1.16
CA PHE A 415 -2.08 -18.09 -2.53
C PHE A 415 -3.05 -18.96 -3.34
N LEU A 416 -3.75 -19.89 -2.68
CA LEU A 416 -4.69 -20.84 -3.29
C LEU A 416 -6.14 -20.65 -2.83
N THR A 417 -6.42 -19.58 -2.07
CA THR A 417 -7.75 -19.27 -1.53
C THR A 417 -8.09 -17.83 -1.94
N PRO A 418 -8.98 -17.64 -2.94
CA PRO A 418 -9.32 -16.33 -3.48
C PRO A 418 -9.81 -15.33 -2.43
N GLY A 419 -10.66 -15.81 -1.54
CA GLY A 419 -11.10 -15.04 -0.39
C GLY A 419 -12.10 -15.82 0.45
N ILE A 420 -12.03 -15.63 1.76
CA ILE A 420 -13.04 -16.05 2.72
C ILE A 420 -13.36 -14.84 3.58
N ILE A 421 -14.65 -14.58 3.78
CA ILE A 421 -15.12 -13.64 4.78
C ILE A 421 -15.66 -14.48 5.94
N TYR A 422 -15.02 -14.39 7.09
CA TYR A 422 -15.54 -14.96 8.33
C TYR A 422 -16.44 -13.93 9.02
N GLN A 423 -17.52 -14.40 9.63
CA GLN A 423 -18.31 -13.66 10.61
C GLN A 423 -17.99 -14.25 11.98
N CYS A 424 -17.63 -13.41 12.93
CA CYS A 424 -17.35 -13.79 14.31
C CYS A 424 -18.31 -13.07 15.25
N ASN A 425 -19.05 -13.83 16.06
CA ASN A 425 -19.87 -13.30 17.14
C ASN A 425 -19.08 -13.33 18.45
N LEU A 426 -18.97 -12.16 19.09
CA LEU A 426 -18.22 -11.94 20.33
C LEU A 426 -19.10 -11.85 21.58
N ASP A 427 -20.44 -11.94 21.44
CA ASP A 427 -21.39 -11.96 22.56
C ASP A 427 -21.40 -13.29 23.32
N THR A 428 -20.82 -14.34 22.74
CA THR A 428 -20.71 -15.67 23.34
C THR A 428 -19.46 -15.79 24.22
N GLU A 429 -19.50 -16.68 25.21
CA GLU A 429 -18.33 -16.96 26.08
C GLU A 429 -17.12 -17.47 25.27
N VAL A 430 -17.38 -18.31 24.27
CA VAL A 430 -16.40 -18.71 23.26
C VAL A 430 -16.79 -18.04 21.94
N PRO A 431 -15.90 -17.28 21.28
CA PRO A 431 -16.18 -16.62 20.01
C PRO A 431 -16.69 -17.62 18.96
N ASP A 432 -17.88 -17.36 18.41
CA ASP A 432 -18.47 -18.19 17.35
C ASP A 432 -18.06 -17.64 15.98
N MET A 433 -17.09 -18.28 15.34
CA MET A 433 -16.57 -17.89 14.04
C MET A 433 -17.01 -18.87 12.95
N LYS A 434 -17.69 -18.35 11.93
CA LYS A 434 -18.19 -19.13 10.78
C LYS A 434 -17.84 -18.45 9.47
N ILE A 435 -17.79 -19.24 8.39
CA ILE A 435 -17.68 -18.69 7.03
C ILE A 435 -19.01 -17.97 6.72
N PHE A 436 -18.91 -16.68 6.44
CA PHE A 436 -20.02 -15.86 5.93
C PHE A 436 -20.11 -15.96 4.41
N ARG A 437 -18.96 -15.82 3.72
CA ARG A 437 -18.85 -16.01 2.27
C ARG A 437 -17.52 -16.65 1.94
N GLU A 438 -17.52 -17.53 0.94
CA GLU A 438 -16.32 -18.11 0.33
C GLU A 438 -16.31 -17.75 -1.16
N ILE A 439 -15.20 -17.18 -1.62
CA ILE A 439 -14.99 -16.79 -3.01
C ILE A 439 -14.25 -17.93 -3.72
N THR A 440 -14.87 -18.44 -4.78
CA THR A 440 -14.32 -19.56 -5.57
C THR A 440 -14.04 -19.14 -7.01
N VAL A 441 -12.92 -19.59 -7.57
CA VAL A 441 -12.59 -19.37 -8.98
C VAL A 441 -13.07 -20.57 -9.81
N PRO A 442 -13.94 -20.36 -10.83
CA PRO A 442 -14.47 -21.44 -11.64
C PRO A 442 -13.38 -22.32 -12.27
N GLY A 443 -13.51 -23.63 -12.03
CA GLY A 443 -12.61 -24.64 -12.58
C GLY A 443 -11.20 -24.64 -11.99
N PHE A 444 -10.90 -23.89 -10.93
CA PHE A 444 -9.64 -23.98 -10.21
C PHE A 444 -9.76 -24.96 -9.04
N ASP A 445 -9.08 -26.10 -9.15
CA ASP A 445 -8.96 -27.05 -8.04
C ASP A 445 -7.67 -26.75 -7.26
N ARG A 446 -7.81 -26.12 -6.09
CA ARG A 446 -6.68 -25.80 -5.22
C ARG A 446 -5.92 -27.02 -4.72
N THR A 447 -6.54 -28.20 -4.71
CA THR A 447 -5.92 -29.43 -4.17
C THR A 447 -4.82 -29.99 -5.07
N GLU A 448 -4.76 -29.56 -6.34
CA GLU A 448 -3.68 -29.88 -7.28
C GLU A 448 -2.36 -29.15 -6.97
N PHE A 449 -2.41 -28.13 -6.10
CA PHE A 449 -1.29 -27.25 -5.81
C PHE A 449 -0.85 -27.35 -4.35
N GLN A 450 0.35 -26.87 -4.08
CA GLN A 450 0.93 -26.79 -2.75
C GLN A 450 1.63 -25.46 -2.55
N VAL A 451 1.69 -25.04 -1.30
CA VAL A 451 2.46 -23.88 -0.83
C VAL A 451 3.45 -24.40 0.21
N ASN A 452 4.74 -24.14 -0.01
CA ASN A 452 5.78 -24.43 0.96
C ASN A 452 6.43 -23.13 1.41
N GLN A 453 6.69 -22.99 2.70
CA GLN A 453 7.57 -21.95 3.22
C GLN A 453 8.95 -22.55 3.44
N VAL A 454 9.97 -21.90 2.90
CA VAL A 454 11.38 -22.24 3.09
C VAL A 454 12.11 -21.05 3.70
N PHE A 455 13.29 -21.31 4.22
CA PHE A 455 14.14 -20.36 4.92
C PHE A 455 15.53 -20.43 4.30
N VAL A 456 15.90 -19.39 3.54
CA VAL A 456 17.07 -19.37 2.66
C VAL A 456 18.17 -18.52 3.29
N PRO A 457 19.41 -19.01 3.45
CA PRO A 457 20.50 -18.17 3.92
C PRO A 457 20.87 -17.12 2.86
N SER A 458 20.93 -15.85 3.28
CA SER A 458 21.50 -14.74 2.51
C SER A 458 23.04 -14.74 2.60
N GLN A 459 23.68 -13.85 1.86
CA GLN A 459 25.14 -13.72 1.79
C GLN A 459 25.81 -13.52 3.16
N ASP A 460 25.16 -12.79 4.07
CA ASP A 460 25.66 -12.53 5.43
C ASP A 460 25.22 -13.59 6.46
N GLY A 461 24.54 -14.65 6.02
CA GLY A 461 24.02 -15.72 6.87
C GLY A 461 22.63 -15.45 7.46
N THR A 462 22.05 -14.27 7.24
CA THR A 462 20.65 -13.98 7.63
C THR A 462 19.71 -14.93 6.92
N THR A 463 18.70 -15.44 7.61
CA THR A 463 17.74 -16.38 7.03
C THR A 463 16.51 -15.66 6.50
N ILE A 464 16.25 -15.79 5.20
CA ILE A 464 15.16 -15.12 4.49
C ILE A 464 13.99 -16.08 4.27
N PRO A 465 12.78 -15.78 4.75
CA PRO A 465 11.61 -16.59 4.43
C PRO A 465 11.24 -16.43 2.95
N MET A 466 10.84 -17.53 2.34
CA MET A 466 10.31 -17.52 0.97
C MET A 466 9.16 -18.52 0.85
N PHE A 467 8.05 -18.08 0.27
CA PHE A 467 6.98 -18.96 -0.14
C PHE A 467 7.20 -19.46 -1.55
N ILE A 468 6.94 -20.75 -1.78
CA ILE A 468 7.02 -21.41 -3.09
C ILE A 468 5.67 -22.07 -3.38
N VAL A 469 5.05 -21.65 -4.47
CA VAL A 469 3.75 -22.16 -4.94
C VAL A 469 3.96 -22.93 -6.24
N ALA A 470 3.53 -24.19 -6.26
CA ALA A 470 3.67 -25.06 -7.41
C ALA A 470 2.55 -26.10 -7.46
N ARG A 471 2.41 -26.79 -8.60
CA ARG A 471 1.67 -28.06 -8.64
C ARG A 471 2.32 -29.08 -7.70
N LYS A 472 1.51 -29.97 -7.12
CA LYS A 472 2.03 -31.09 -6.32
C LYS A 472 2.88 -32.02 -7.20
N ASN A 473 3.86 -32.68 -6.58
CA ASN A 473 4.68 -33.73 -7.20
C ASN A 473 5.46 -33.31 -8.46
N ILE A 474 5.82 -32.02 -8.58
CA ILE A 474 6.75 -31.57 -9.63
C ILE A 474 8.13 -32.21 -9.45
N LYS A 475 8.83 -32.48 -10.55
CA LYS A 475 10.24 -32.91 -10.52
C LYS A 475 11.15 -31.71 -10.31
N LEU A 476 12.08 -31.79 -9.37
CA LEU A 476 13.08 -30.75 -9.16
C LEU A 476 14.30 -31.00 -10.07
N ASP A 477 14.11 -30.81 -11.38
CA ASP A 477 15.10 -31.06 -12.44
C ASP A 477 15.50 -29.80 -13.22
N GLY A 478 15.16 -28.61 -12.70
CA GLY A 478 15.44 -27.30 -13.29
C GLY A 478 14.60 -26.98 -14.53
N SER A 479 13.59 -27.80 -14.85
CA SER A 479 12.82 -27.65 -16.09
C SER A 479 11.71 -26.59 -16.02
N HIS A 480 11.24 -26.19 -14.83
CA HIS A 480 10.07 -25.31 -14.71
C HIS A 480 10.43 -23.84 -14.97
N PRO A 481 9.57 -23.08 -15.67
CA PRO A 481 9.63 -21.62 -15.62
C PRO A 481 9.34 -21.16 -14.19
N CYS A 482 10.00 -20.11 -13.74
CA CYS A 482 9.83 -19.60 -12.39
C CYS A 482 9.58 -18.08 -12.41
N LEU A 483 8.67 -17.61 -11.56
CA LEU A 483 8.41 -16.20 -11.30
C LEU A 483 8.75 -15.92 -9.83
N LEU A 484 9.78 -15.13 -9.57
CA LEU A 484 10.19 -14.71 -8.24
C LEU A 484 9.81 -13.24 -8.03
N TYR A 485 9.02 -12.98 -7.00
CA TYR A 485 8.55 -11.63 -6.64
C TYR A 485 9.09 -11.20 -5.28
N ALA A 486 9.43 -9.91 -5.13
CA ALA A 486 9.70 -9.27 -3.85
C ALA A 486 9.51 -7.74 -3.93
N TYR A 487 9.55 -7.09 -2.77
CA TYR A 487 9.50 -5.64 -2.63
C TYR A 487 10.72 -5.09 -1.87
N GLY A 488 10.84 -5.34 -0.55
CA GLY A 488 12.03 -5.03 0.26
C GLY A 488 12.24 -3.54 0.55
N GLY A 489 11.36 -2.92 1.33
CA GLY A 489 11.52 -1.53 1.76
C GLY A 489 10.27 -1.00 2.47
N PHE A 490 10.41 0.17 3.12
CA PHE A 490 9.30 0.95 3.68
C PHE A 490 8.48 0.22 4.74
N ASN A 491 9.07 -0.76 5.43
CA ASN A 491 8.39 -1.58 6.44
C ASN A 491 7.17 -2.36 5.90
N ILE A 492 7.07 -2.55 4.57
CA ILE A 492 5.95 -3.27 3.94
C ILE A 492 6.18 -4.78 4.02
N SER A 493 5.31 -5.48 4.74
CA SER A 493 5.26 -6.95 4.77
C SER A 493 4.62 -7.52 3.50
N ILE A 494 5.28 -8.44 2.79
CA ILE A 494 4.70 -9.12 1.62
C ILE A 494 4.06 -10.45 2.02
N THR A 495 2.79 -10.41 2.40
CA THR A 495 2.09 -11.57 2.95
C THR A 495 1.34 -12.40 1.90
N PRO A 496 0.96 -13.66 2.19
CA PRO A 496 0.26 -14.51 1.24
C PRO A 496 -1.03 -13.89 0.68
N SER A 497 -1.14 -13.76 -0.63
CA SER A 497 -2.32 -13.19 -1.30
C SER A 497 -2.69 -13.98 -2.55
N PHE A 498 -3.98 -13.94 -2.91
CA PHE A 498 -4.46 -14.59 -4.12
C PHE A 498 -4.19 -13.74 -5.36
N SER A 499 -3.74 -14.37 -6.44
CA SER A 499 -3.58 -13.72 -7.74
C SER A 499 -4.10 -14.64 -8.83
N VAL A 500 -5.06 -14.13 -9.61
CA VAL A 500 -5.61 -14.83 -10.78
C VAL A 500 -4.52 -15.09 -11.81
N SER A 501 -3.69 -14.09 -12.13
CA SER A 501 -2.63 -14.21 -13.13
C SER A 501 -1.60 -15.26 -12.71
N ARG A 502 -1.12 -15.24 -11.46
CA ARG A 502 -0.17 -16.25 -10.96
C ARG A 502 -0.77 -17.64 -10.96
N THR A 503 -2.04 -17.78 -10.60
CA THR A 503 -2.77 -19.06 -10.68
C THR A 503 -2.83 -19.59 -12.11
N VAL A 504 -3.12 -18.74 -13.10
CA VAL A 504 -3.13 -19.10 -14.52
C VAL A 504 -1.75 -19.55 -14.99
N LEU A 505 -0.68 -18.83 -14.62
CA LEU A 505 0.70 -19.20 -14.96
C LEU A 505 1.07 -20.58 -14.40
N THR A 506 0.85 -20.80 -13.10
CA THR A 506 1.15 -22.07 -12.43
C THR A 506 0.33 -23.22 -13.03
N ARG A 507 -0.95 -22.98 -13.31
CA ARG A 507 -1.86 -24.00 -13.84
C ARG A 507 -1.57 -24.38 -15.28
N HIS A 508 -1.40 -23.40 -16.16
CA HIS A 508 -1.38 -23.60 -17.62
C HIS A 508 0.02 -23.60 -18.23
N LEU A 509 1.00 -22.97 -17.58
CA LEU A 509 2.40 -22.97 -18.03
C LEU A 509 3.30 -23.84 -17.14
N GLY A 510 2.78 -24.41 -16.06
CA GLY A 510 3.57 -25.19 -15.10
C GLY A 510 4.61 -24.34 -14.38
N ALA A 511 4.36 -23.03 -14.25
CA ALA A 511 5.27 -22.12 -13.57
C ALA A 511 5.32 -22.42 -12.06
N VAL A 512 6.50 -22.24 -11.48
CA VAL A 512 6.69 -22.13 -10.04
C VAL A 512 6.71 -20.65 -9.69
N PHE A 513 5.82 -20.20 -8.81
CA PHE A 513 5.80 -18.80 -8.38
C PHE A 513 6.28 -18.70 -6.93
N CYS A 514 7.13 -17.73 -6.64
CA CYS A 514 7.75 -17.54 -5.34
C CYS A 514 7.60 -16.08 -4.86
N ILE A 515 7.46 -15.91 -3.55
CA ILE A 515 7.57 -14.61 -2.87
C ILE A 515 8.72 -14.71 -1.88
N ALA A 516 9.75 -13.88 -2.04
CA ALA A 516 10.81 -13.73 -1.06
C ALA A 516 10.53 -12.55 -0.12
N ASN A 517 10.50 -12.82 1.18
CA ASN A 517 10.29 -11.85 2.25
C ASN A 517 11.62 -11.25 2.70
N ILE A 518 12.27 -10.53 1.77
CA ILE A 518 13.60 -9.93 1.95
C ILE A 518 13.59 -8.80 2.99
N ARG A 519 14.77 -8.42 3.49
CA ARG A 519 14.92 -7.27 4.40
C ARG A 519 14.47 -5.95 3.77
N GLY A 520 14.22 -4.95 4.61
CA GLY A 520 13.56 -3.69 4.22
C GLY A 520 12.04 -3.74 4.40
N GLY A 521 11.43 -4.94 4.36
CA GLY A 521 10.03 -5.14 4.75
C GLY A 521 9.80 -5.11 6.26
N GLY A 522 8.56 -5.33 6.68
CA GLY A 522 8.14 -5.31 8.09
C GLY A 522 7.95 -6.68 8.74
N GLU A 523 8.30 -7.76 8.05
CA GLU A 523 7.91 -9.13 8.43
C GLU A 523 8.40 -9.57 9.82
N TYR A 524 9.52 -9.00 10.28
CA TYR A 524 10.11 -9.25 11.60
C TYR A 524 10.30 -7.97 12.44
N GLY A 525 9.58 -6.90 12.08
CA GLY A 525 9.57 -5.63 12.81
C GLY A 525 10.61 -4.64 12.30
N GLU A 526 10.76 -3.53 13.01
CA GLU A 526 11.56 -2.38 12.56
C GLU A 526 13.05 -2.72 12.36
N GLU A 527 13.58 -3.72 13.06
CA GLU A 527 14.95 -4.21 12.82
C GLU A 527 15.11 -4.84 11.43
N TRP A 528 14.08 -5.54 10.93
CA TRP A 528 14.07 -6.13 9.59
C TRP A 528 14.00 -5.06 8.50
N HIS A 529 13.20 -4.02 8.75
CA HIS A 529 13.10 -2.82 7.93
C HIS A 529 14.46 -2.12 7.86
N LYS A 530 15.00 -1.66 8.99
CA LYS A 530 16.29 -0.94 9.03
C LYS A 530 17.49 -1.77 8.56
N ALA A 531 17.40 -3.10 8.54
CA ALA A 531 18.42 -3.97 7.97
C ALA A 531 18.46 -3.98 6.43
N GLY A 532 17.46 -3.41 5.77
CA GLY A 532 17.38 -3.24 4.32
C GLY A 532 17.09 -1.81 3.86
N SER A 533 17.41 -0.80 4.67
CA SER A 533 17.19 0.62 4.34
C SER A 533 18.48 1.43 4.42
N LEU A 534 18.48 2.62 3.83
CA LEU A 534 19.58 3.58 3.78
C LEU A 534 20.89 2.92 3.33
N ALA A 535 21.97 3.08 4.09
CA ALA A 535 23.28 2.48 3.80
C ALA A 535 23.26 0.94 3.71
N ARG A 536 22.21 0.27 4.20
CA ARG A 536 22.03 -1.18 4.15
C ARG A 536 21.12 -1.66 3.03
N LYS A 537 20.69 -0.77 2.12
CA LYS A 537 19.77 -1.12 1.03
C LYS A 537 20.29 -2.24 0.12
N GLN A 538 21.62 -2.39 -0.01
CA GLN A 538 22.25 -3.49 -0.74
C GLN A 538 21.83 -4.87 -0.22
N ASN A 539 21.55 -5.01 1.09
CA ASN A 539 21.09 -6.27 1.68
C ASN A 539 19.78 -6.76 1.04
N CYS A 540 18.88 -5.86 0.61
CA CYS A 540 17.66 -6.25 -0.10
C CYS A 540 17.98 -6.99 -1.40
N PHE A 541 18.97 -6.48 -2.13
CA PHE A 541 19.38 -7.04 -3.41
C PHE A 541 20.08 -8.39 -3.19
N ASP A 542 20.97 -8.46 -2.18
CA ASP A 542 21.69 -9.69 -1.82
C ASP A 542 20.73 -10.80 -1.34
N ASP A 543 19.71 -10.45 -0.55
CA ASP A 543 18.66 -11.37 -0.10
C ASP A 543 17.88 -11.95 -1.29
N PHE A 544 17.53 -11.09 -2.25
CA PHE A 544 16.77 -11.50 -3.43
C PHE A 544 17.59 -12.36 -4.38
N ILE A 545 18.87 -12.03 -4.58
CA ILE A 545 19.84 -12.83 -5.34
C ILE A 545 20.05 -14.20 -4.66
N SER A 546 20.13 -14.24 -3.33
CA SER A 546 20.25 -15.51 -2.59
C SER A 546 19.00 -16.38 -2.76
N ALA A 547 17.81 -15.77 -2.79
CA ALA A 547 16.56 -16.47 -3.07
C ALA A 547 16.55 -17.07 -4.49
N SER A 548 17.03 -16.34 -5.51
CA SER A 548 17.14 -16.88 -6.87
C SER A 548 18.16 -18.02 -6.98
N GLU A 549 19.32 -17.90 -6.35
CA GLU A 549 20.34 -18.95 -6.29
C GLU A 549 19.80 -20.22 -5.62
N TYR A 550 19.03 -20.09 -4.55
CA TYR A 550 18.35 -21.21 -3.91
C TYR A 550 17.40 -21.93 -4.88
N LEU A 551 16.53 -21.19 -5.58
CA LEU A 551 15.56 -21.78 -6.51
C LEU A 551 16.24 -22.57 -7.64
N VAL A 552 17.37 -22.10 -8.13
CA VAL A 552 18.18 -22.80 -9.14
C VAL A 552 18.84 -24.04 -8.53
N SER A 553 19.55 -23.89 -7.41
CA SER A 553 20.31 -24.96 -6.75
C SER A 553 19.42 -26.11 -6.25
N ALA A 554 18.22 -25.79 -5.76
CA ALA A 554 17.22 -26.75 -5.31
C ALA A 554 16.48 -27.44 -6.47
N GLY A 555 16.79 -27.09 -7.73
CA GLY A 555 16.26 -27.74 -8.92
C GLY A 555 14.84 -27.32 -9.30
N TYR A 556 14.29 -26.22 -8.76
CA TYR A 556 13.00 -25.71 -9.22
C TYR A 556 13.10 -25.18 -10.65
N THR A 557 14.16 -24.44 -10.95
CA THR A 557 14.35 -23.76 -12.22
C THR A 557 15.82 -23.70 -12.63
N GLN A 558 16.13 -22.92 -13.66
CA GLN A 558 17.48 -22.60 -14.11
C GLN A 558 17.52 -21.13 -14.57
N PRO A 559 18.68 -20.46 -14.60
CA PRO A 559 18.76 -19.01 -14.81
C PRO A 559 17.94 -18.49 -16.00
N LYS A 560 18.11 -19.09 -17.18
CA LYS A 560 17.36 -18.75 -18.42
C LYS A 560 15.84 -18.92 -18.36
N LYS A 561 15.30 -19.51 -17.28
CA LYS A 561 13.86 -19.74 -17.06
C LYS A 561 13.33 -19.02 -15.83
N LEU A 562 14.18 -18.27 -15.12
CA LEU A 562 13.80 -17.48 -13.97
C LEU A 562 13.43 -16.06 -14.42
N CYS A 563 12.19 -15.69 -14.15
CA CYS A 563 11.65 -14.34 -14.28
C CYS A 563 11.61 -13.68 -12.90
N ILE A 564 12.11 -12.46 -12.79
CA ILE A 564 11.99 -11.65 -11.57
C ILE A 564 10.99 -10.50 -11.79
N GLU A 565 10.16 -10.22 -10.79
CA GLU A 565 9.07 -9.24 -10.86
C GLU A 565 9.06 -8.37 -9.60
N GLY A 566 8.88 -7.06 -9.77
CA GLY A 566 8.73 -6.12 -8.67
C GLY A 566 8.14 -4.79 -9.14
N GLY A 567 7.44 -4.09 -8.25
CA GLY A 567 6.78 -2.81 -8.55
C GLY A 567 7.19 -1.69 -7.60
N SER A 568 7.27 -0.45 -8.08
CA SER A 568 7.70 0.70 -7.27
C SER A 568 9.12 0.49 -6.72
N ASN A 569 9.33 0.43 -5.40
CA ASN A 569 10.61 0.00 -4.80
C ASN A 569 11.02 -1.42 -5.23
N GLY A 570 10.06 -2.32 -5.47
CA GLY A 570 10.35 -3.61 -6.10
C GLY A 570 10.88 -3.46 -7.53
N GLY A 571 10.51 -2.40 -8.25
CA GLY A 571 11.07 -2.10 -9.57
C GLY A 571 12.53 -1.65 -9.48
N LEU A 572 12.88 -0.85 -8.46
CA LEU A 572 14.28 -0.54 -8.10
C LEU A 572 15.06 -1.83 -7.82
N LEU A 573 14.51 -2.73 -7.01
CA LEU A 573 15.09 -4.04 -6.73
C LEU A 573 15.39 -4.81 -8.02
N ILE A 574 14.41 -4.90 -8.94
CA ILE A 574 14.62 -5.59 -10.22
C ILE A 574 15.77 -4.93 -11.01
N GLY A 575 15.76 -3.59 -11.13
CA GLY A 575 16.80 -2.84 -11.84
C GLY A 575 18.20 -3.06 -11.27
N ALA A 576 18.33 -3.03 -9.94
CA ALA A 576 19.60 -3.30 -9.26
C ALA A 576 20.07 -4.75 -9.49
N CYS A 577 19.18 -5.73 -9.34
CA CYS A 577 19.54 -7.15 -9.49
C CYS A 577 19.97 -7.52 -10.91
N ILE A 578 19.31 -7.00 -11.96
CA ILE A 578 19.75 -7.26 -13.34
C ILE A 578 21.09 -6.60 -13.68
N ASN A 579 21.43 -5.49 -13.03
CA ASN A 579 22.74 -4.84 -13.20
C ASN A 579 23.85 -5.62 -12.48
N GLN A 580 23.56 -6.15 -11.29
CA GLN A 580 24.55 -6.85 -10.47
C GLN A 580 24.76 -8.31 -10.90
N ARG A 581 23.68 -9.02 -11.26
CA ARG A 581 23.69 -10.46 -11.58
C ARG A 581 22.85 -10.79 -12.82
N PRO A 582 23.16 -10.19 -14.00
CA PRO A 582 22.42 -10.49 -15.24
C PRO A 582 22.51 -11.96 -15.65
N ASP A 583 23.52 -12.70 -15.19
CA ASP A 583 23.71 -14.12 -15.43
C ASP A 583 22.61 -15.02 -14.83
N GLN A 584 21.88 -14.52 -13.83
CA GLN A 584 20.91 -15.32 -13.07
C GLN A 584 19.50 -15.32 -13.65
N PHE A 585 19.16 -14.40 -14.55
CA PHE A 585 17.77 -14.15 -14.92
C PHE A 585 17.56 -14.28 -16.43
N GLY A 586 16.45 -14.93 -16.81
CA GLY A 586 16.02 -15.04 -18.21
C GLY A 586 14.97 -13.99 -18.59
N CYS A 587 14.36 -13.33 -17.62
CA CYS A 587 13.35 -12.29 -17.80
C CYS A 587 13.30 -11.39 -16.56
N ALA A 588 12.99 -10.11 -16.75
CA ALA A 588 12.83 -9.14 -15.67
C ALA A 588 11.64 -8.22 -15.95
N LEU A 589 10.77 -8.04 -14.96
CA LEU A 589 9.56 -7.22 -15.02
C LEU A 589 9.62 -6.16 -13.91
N ALA A 590 10.13 -4.98 -14.25
CA ALA A 590 10.18 -3.84 -13.35
C ALA A 590 8.97 -2.91 -13.61
N HIS A 591 8.00 -2.93 -12.71
CA HIS A 591 6.80 -2.09 -12.82
C HIS A 591 7.02 -0.76 -12.10
N VAL A 592 6.82 0.37 -12.79
CA VAL A 592 6.83 1.74 -12.20
C VAL A 592 7.99 1.98 -11.22
N GLY A 593 9.20 1.52 -11.57
CA GLY A 593 10.33 1.50 -10.64
C GLY A 593 10.96 2.87 -10.40
N VAL A 594 11.51 3.06 -9.20
CA VAL A 594 12.33 4.24 -8.88
C VAL A 594 13.75 4.02 -9.42
N MET A 595 14.03 4.53 -10.62
CA MET A 595 15.27 4.21 -11.35
C MET A 595 16.36 5.27 -11.21
N ASP A 596 16.00 6.54 -11.03
CA ASP A 596 16.98 7.61 -10.71
C ASP A 596 17.03 7.85 -9.20
N MET A 597 17.94 7.14 -8.54
CA MET A 597 18.16 7.24 -7.10
C MET A 597 18.82 8.57 -6.66
N LEU A 598 19.32 9.38 -7.61
CA LEU A 598 19.91 10.68 -7.30
C LEU A 598 18.87 11.79 -7.33
N ARG A 599 17.78 11.64 -8.11
CA ARG A 599 16.81 12.71 -8.35
C ARG A 599 15.40 12.42 -7.88
N PHE A 600 15.06 11.18 -7.49
CA PHE A 600 13.70 10.80 -7.06
C PHE A 600 13.05 11.81 -6.09
N HIS A 601 13.83 12.35 -5.15
CA HIS A 601 13.34 13.24 -4.08
C HIS A 601 12.87 14.61 -4.59
N LYS A 602 13.11 14.94 -5.87
CA LYS A 602 12.74 16.21 -6.49
C LYS A 602 11.33 16.21 -7.08
N PHE A 603 10.73 15.03 -7.26
CA PHE A 603 9.47 14.88 -7.97
C PHE A 603 8.34 14.46 -7.03
N THR A 604 7.17 15.08 -7.20
CA THR A 604 5.91 14.73 -6.52
C THR A 604 6.06 14.48 -5.01
N ILE A 605 5.86 13.25 -4.54
CA ILE A 605 5.99 12.84 -3.13
C ILE A 605 7.32 12.13 -2.84
N GLY A 606 8.23 12.08 -3.82
CA GLY A 606 9.50 11.34 -3.70
C GLY A 606 10.37 11.79 -2.52
N HIS A 607 10.21 13.03 -2.05
CA HIS A 607 10.91 13.50 -0.85
C HIS A 607 10.61 12.67 0.41
N ALA A 608 9.42 12.08 0.51
CA ALA A 608 9.02 11.26 1.65
C ALA A 608 9.81 9.94 1.72
N TRP A 609 10.35 9.48 0.59
CA TRP A 609 11.07 8.21 0.50
C TRP A 609 12.53 8.29 0.97
N THR A 610 13.01 9.50 1.28
CA THR A 610 14.38 9.71 1.78
C THR A 610 14.65 9.02 3.11
N SER A 611 13.62 8.61 3.86
CA SER A 611 13.78 7.81 5.07
C SER A 611 14.24 6.37 4.81
N ASP A 612 13.92 5.81 3.63
CA ASP A 612 14.32 4.46 3.24
C ASP A 612 15.55 4.46 2.32
N PHE A 613 15.74 5.52 1.53
CA PHE A 613 16.84 5.59 0.56
C PHE A 613 17.99 6.52 0.95
N GLY A 614 17.73 7.58 1.71
CA GLY A 614 18.63 8.73 1.84
C GLY A 614 18.40 9.75 0.72
N CYS A 615 19.26 10.76 0.62
CA CYS A 615 19.16 11.88 -0.31
C CYS A 615 20.53 12.27 -0.85
N SER A 616 20.66 12.34 -2.17
CA SER A 616 21.91 12.69 -2.87
C SER A 616 22.45 14.08 -2.51
N ASP A 617 21.61 14.98 -1.99
CA ASP A 617 22.02 16.29 -1.49
C ASP A 617 22.99 16.18 -0.30
N LYS A 618 23.06 15.03 0.39
CA LYS A 618 24.00 14.75 1.48
C LYS A 618 25.13 13.85 0.99
N LYS A 619 26.38 14.26 1.26
CA LYS A 619 27.59 13.57 0.76
C LYS A 619 27.69 12.10 1.16
N GLU A 620 27.37 11.79 2.40
CA GLU A 620 27.42 10.41 2.91
C GLU A 620 26.38 9.54 2.20
N GLU A 621 25.16 10.04 2.08
CA GLU A 621 24.02 9.30 1.51
C GLU A 621 24.17 9.11 0.00
N PHE A 622 24.68 10.13 -0.71
CA PHE A 622 25.12 10.01 -2.10
C PHE A 622 26.06 8.81 -2.31
N GLY A 623 26.96 8.57 -1.37
CA GLY A 623 27.96 7.50 -1.43
C GLY A 623 27.37 6.08 -1.43
N TRP A 624 26.17 5.85 -0.88
CA TRP A 624 25.49 4.56 -1.03
C TRP A 624 24.45 4.56 -2.15
N LEU A 625 23.88 5.72 -2.52
CA LEU A 625 22.91 5.81 -3.62
C LEU A 625 23.55 5.51 -4.98
N ILE A 626 24.81 5.87 -5.19
CA ILE A 626 25.50 5.65 -6.47
C ILE A 626 25.96 4.19 -6.66
N LYS A 627 26.33 3.49 -5.58
CA LYS A 627 27.02 2.18 -5.63
C LYS A 627 26.29 1.05 -6.36
N PRO A 628 24.98 0.81 -6.14
CA PRO A 628 24.26 -0.29 -6.82
C PRO A 628 24.28 -0.17 -8.35
N TRP A 629 24.69 1.00 -8.84
CA TRP A 629 24.70 1.38 -10.23
C TRP A 629 26.09 1.66 -10.80
N GLU A 630 27.13 1.60 -9.96
CA GLU A 630 28.51 1.71 -10.43
C GLU A 630 28.86 0.47 -11.24
N GLN A 631 29.47 0.68 -12.42
CA GLN A 631 29.85 -0.41 -13.31
C GLN A 631 30.87 -1.32 -12.65
N HIS A 632 30.57 -2.62 -12.58
CA HIS A 632 31.61 -3.61 -12.31
C HIS A 632 32.55 -3.71 -13.52
N PRO A 633 33.89 -3.65 -13.34
CA PRO A 633 34.86 -3.61 -14.44
C PRO A 633 34.83 -4.81 -15.42
N GLU A 634 34.11 -5.89 -15.09
CA GLU A 634 34.11 -7.14 -15.87
C GLU A 634 32.85 -7.36 -16.73
N THR A 635 31.85 -6.47 -16.72
CA THR A 635 30.63 -6.64 -17.53
C THR A 635 30.71 -5.87 -18.86
N THR A 636 30.99 -6.59 -19.96
CA THR A 636 31.01 -6.04 -21.34
C THR A 636 29.62 -5.74 -21.91
N HIS A 637 28.56 -6.05 -21.17
CA HIS A 637 27.16 -5.76 -21.48
C HIS A 637 26.48 -5.32 -20.19
N SER A 638 26.60 -4.05 -19.83
CA SER A 638 25.84 -3.45 -18.73
C SER A 638 25.21 -2.15 -19.22
N VAL A 639 23.99 -1.91 -18.74
CA VAL A 639 23.17 -0.75 -19.04
C VAL A 639 23.38 0.26 -17.91
N PRO A 640 24.13 1.36 -18.12
CA PRO A 640 24.16 2.48 -17.17
C PRO A 640 22.76 2.96 -16.78
N ILE A 641 22.63 3.57 -15.60
CA ILE A 641 21.45 4.38 -15.19
C ILE A 641 20.98 5.30 -16.34
N TYR A 642 21.93 5.75 -17.14
CA TYR A 642 21.75 6.70 -18.23
C TYR A 642 21.91 6.11 -19.63
N ASP A 643 21.83 4.80 -19.83
CA ASP A 643 21.90 4.14 -21.15
C ASP A 643 20.79 3.07 -21.32
N ALA A 644 19.79 3.03 -20.43
CA ALA A 644 18.63 2.12 -20.52
C ALA A 644 17.72 2.34 -21.74
N VAL A 645 18.12 3.23 -22.64
CA VAL A 645 17.44 3.52 -23.91
C VAL A 645 18.09 2.80 -25.10
N ASP A 646 19.29 2.22 -24.93
CA ASP A 646 20.02 1.49 -25.97
C ASP A 646 20.36 0.07 -25.48
N CYS A 647 19.37 -0.82 -25.36
CA CYS A 647 19.62 -2.27 -25.29
C CYS A 647 18.48 -3.10 -25.86
#